data_AF-A0A5E7REH8-F1
#
_entry.id   AF-A0A5E7REH8-F1
#
_cell.length_a   1.000
_cell.length_b   1.000
_cell.length_c   1.000
_cell.angle_alpha   90.00
_cell.angle_beta   90.00
_cell.angle_gamma   90.00
#
_symmetry.space_group_name_H-M   'P 1'
#
loop_
_entity.id
_entity.type
_entity.pdbx_description
1 polymer ?
#
loop_
_entity_poly.entity_id
_entity_poly.type
_entity_poly.pdbx_seq_one_letter_code
_entity_poly.pdbx_strand_id
1 'polypeptide(L)'
;MQEPPTDIKIKESRPGFIEFETGVDIRGEAPDHLIPPHRRSNGVNGGPSRWQGGTYNENRTFIQRTSRELEQEYQIRLGQLSQTIEADLAAVRSEGPNYAVTPLQSTIRELGVLNTLYQRKTADFNNKTAIANAFYGGDPFNRHVNEFMLTATKIEKWPGPNGVAMQALVHSLRAANDAKVLSQTIYWLGQRNLHLNQTLSTLQAAEEARLAAEQQALHVAAEQARIRAEAEALAHTQETARLAELAEAERAAGEQARLAAEAAAQYIAAERARLEAEAEVQRQAEQLRLEMQRQAEERALREAMETLNASKGTRPFPVSGAAAANGPVFAVGAGTLAIETATSLAIRTALRSAAATAITALAAAVGAASGVVIVVSVAALVYYALRDTKEPYALSVPLSDLTTYDAEQLHDIAQANGDIALPVAIGSRTVDNAIEFSVAATNGSTVPRKVPVRLATYDPALNVYRTESPNAQAPGMTWTPIVSPGNASTALPVTQPDVAPYTGATATALEGRIDQNPELDLYSFGGFIYVFPVESGIPPQYVVFHSPYEGAIAEGEHSGRDFNPEQSGGPILDMKWDDAIVSQEGSNIVKLHTSKFSQSDANKVMIDRLDRILRGELEMTDTDKRFYTHEIREFERFKALGYGDTEMPDPDSPAWNNVHTATLEDFKLKDDPSLLYTPEALAAAAEQDERDYQRFLKEMLK
;
A
#
# COMPACT_ATOMS: atom_id res chain seq x y z
N MET A 1 140.82 36.47 74.26
CA MET A 1 139.64 37.35 74.41
C MET A 1 138.41 36.58 73.96
N GLN A 2 137.23 36.87 74.50
CA GLN A 2 135.97 36.29 74.03
C GLN A 2 135.33 37.24 73.01
N GLU A 3 134.79 36.69 71.92
CA GLU A 3 133.71 37.34 71.17
C GLU A 3 132.37 36.83 71.73
N PRO A 4 131.31 37.65 71.75
CA PRO A 4 129.99 37.22 72.23
C PRO A 4 129.32 36.25 71.22
N PRO A 5 128.42 35.37 71.67
CA PRO A 5 127.78 34.38 70.80
C PRO A 5 126.74 35.01 69.86
N THR A 6 126.74 34.58 68.60
CA THR A 6 125.67 34.87 67.63
C THR A 6 124.43 34.03 67.93
N ASP A 7 123.23 34.62 67.84
CA ASP A 7 121.96 33.97 68.17
C ASP A 7 121.71 32.66 67.40
N ILE A 8 121.44 31.58 68.14
CA ILE A 8 121.02 30.30 67.58
C ILE A 8 119.53 30.37 67.22
N LYS A 9 119.22 30.53 65.94
CA LYS A 9 117.84 30.46 65.43
C LYS A 9 117.37 29.02 65.30
N ILE A 10 116.82 28.48 66.40
CA ILE A 10 116.07 27.24 66.39
C ILE A 10 114.76 27.46 65.62
N LYS A 11 114.37 26.50 64.76
CA LYS A 11 113.02 26.41 64.21
C LYS A 11 112.46 25.01 64.42
N GLU A 12 111.20 24.94 64.84
CA GLU A 12 110.60 23.73 65.41
C GLU A 12 110.35 22.64 64.35
N SER A 13 110.77 21.41 64.64
CA SER A 13 110.41 20.23 63.83
C SER A 13 110.54 18.92 64.62
N ARG A 14 109.38 18.41 65.06
CA ARG A 14 109.12 17.09 65.67
C ARG A 14 109.80 16.82 67.04
N PRO A 15 109.08 16.26 68.04
CA PRO A 15 109.68 15.90 69.32
C PRO A 15 110.78 14.84 69.17
N GLY A 16 111.97 15.11 69.72
CA GLY A 16 113.03 14.10 69.92
C GLY A 16 114.36 14.34 69.19
N PHE A 17 114.47 15.35 68.32
CA PHE A 17 115.71 15.65 67.59
C PHE A 17 116.07 17.15 67.61
N ILE A 18 117.36 17.43 67.45
CA ILE A 18 117.92 18.78 67.23
C ILE A 18 118.79 18.69 65.97
N GLU A 19 118.51 19.52 64.96
CA GLU A 19 119.35 19.69 63.78
C GLU A 19 120.19 20.97 63.91
N PHE A 20 121.41 20.93 63.39
CA PHE A 20 122.35 22.06 63.35
C PHE A 20 122.73 22.33 61.89
N GLU A 21 122.57 23.57 61.41
CA GLU A 21 122.79 23.91 59.98
C GLU A 21 124.27 23.94 59.56
N THR A 22 125.22 23.91 60.49
CA THR A 22 126.66 23.94 60.21
C THR A 22 127.44 22.93 61.07
N GLY A 23 128.51 22.35 60.48
CA GLY A 23 129.32 21.31 61.11
C GLY A 23 130.30 21.86 62.15
N VAL A 24 130.34 21.24 63.34
CA VAL A 24 131.25 21.59 64.43
C VAL A 24 132.60 20.89 64.24
N ASP A 25 133.60 21.60 63.73
CA ASP A 25 134.98 21.14 63.63
C ASP A 25 135.73 21.38 64.96
N ILE A 26 136.01 20.31 65.70
CA ILE A 26 136.73 20.37 66.99
C ILE A 26 138.18 19.91 66.79
N ARG A 27 139.09 20.87 66.66
CA ARG A 27 140.53 20.62 66.57
C ARG A 27 141.18 20.79 67.94
N GLY A 28 141.64 19.69 68.53
CA GLY A 28 142.51 19.69 69.70
C GLY A 28 143.96 19.48 69.28
N GLU A 29 144.91 20.16 69.94
CA GLU A 29 146.33 19.86 69.81
C GLU A 29 146.65 18.51 70.48
N ALA A 30 147.53 17.72 69.87
CA ALA A 30 148.00 16.48 70.44
C ALA A 30 149.15 16.75 71.44
N PRO A 31 149.15 16.16 72.64
CA PRO A 31 150.27 16.29 73.58
C PRO A 31 151.59 15.76 72.98
N ASP A 32 152.72 16.36 73.37
CA ASP A 32 154.08 16.14 72.83
C ASP A 32 154.58 14.68 72.79
N HIS A 33 153.87 13.78 73.46
CA HIS A 33 154.19 12.36 73.65
C HIS A 33 153.27 11.42 72.84
N LEU A 34 152.39 11.95 71.99
CA LEU A 34 151.53 11.15 71.10
C LEU A 34 152.28 10.73 69.82
N ILE A 35 152.88 9.54 69.82
CA ILE A 35 153.42 8.92 68.59
C ILE A 35 152.28 8.20 67.84
N PRO A 36 151.87 8.66 66.64
CA PRO A 36 150.83 7.98 65.87
C PRO A 36 151.34 6.63 65.29
N PRO A 37 150.56 5.54 65.38
CA PRO A 37 151.00 4.23 64.88
C PRO A 37 151.17 4.22 63.36
N HIS A 38 152.22 3.54 62.89
CA HIS A 38 152.59 3.53 61.47
C HIS A 38 151.46 3.03 60.55
N ARG A 39 151.14 3.83 59.52
CA ARG A 39 150.45 3.33 58.32
C ARG A 39 151.32 2.25 57.66
N ARG A 40 150.83 1.02 57.58
CA ARG A 40 151.31 0.02 56.61
C ARG A 40 150.31 -0.12 55.47
N SER A 41 150.83 -0.34 54.27
CA SER A 41 150.12 -0.20 53.00
C SER A 41 149.36 -1.45 52.57
N ASN A 42 148.22 -1.22 51.91
CA ASN A 42 147.51 -2.07 50.96
C ASN A 42 148.02 -3.52 50.77
N GLY A 43 147.26 -4.51 51.23
CA GLY A 43 147.43 -5.90 50.80
C GLY A 43 146.59 -6.91 51.58
N VAL A 44 145.78 -7.69 50.83
CA VAL A 44 145.21 -9.01 51.20
C VAL A 44 144.11 -9.07 52.29
N ASN A 45 142.89 -9.37 51.82
CA ASN A 45 141.80 -10.20 52.39
C ASN A 45 141.46 -10.14 53.91
N GLY A 46 140.20 -9.81 54.23
CA GLY A 46 139.66 -9.84 55.60
C GLY A 46 138.17 -10.19 55.73
N GLY A 47 137.86 -11.49 55.83
CA GLY A 47 136.65 -12.03 56.48
C GLY A 47 135.34 -12.13 55.68
N PRO A 48 134.39 -13.01 56.07
CA PRO A 48 133.19 -13.34 55.28
C PRO A 48 131.99 -12.40 55.49
N SER A 49 132.15 -11.26 56.17
CA SER A 49 131.03 -10.48 56.71
C SER A 49 131.19 -8.96 56.56
N ARG A 50 131.86 -8.52 55.49
CA ARG A 50 131.79 -7.13 55.00
C ARG A 50 131.41 -7.13 53.52
N TRP A 51 130.14 -6.81 53.24
CA TRP A 51 129.65 -6.57 51.90
C TRP A 51 130.46 -5.45 51.23
N GLN A 52 130.78 -5.57 49.94
CA GLN A 52 131.38 -4.47 49.20
C GLN A 52 130.34 -3.35 49.07
N GLY A 53 130.67 -2.16 49.58
CA GLY A 53 129.72 -1.05 49.71
C GLY A 53 129.16 -0.52 48.38
N GLY A 54 129.86 -0.77 47.25
CA GLY A 54 129.36 -0.50 45.90
C GLY A 54 128.14 -1.35 45.57
N THR A 55 128.31 -2.67 45.48
CA THR A 55 127.27 -3.62 45.03
C THR A 55 125.98 -3.54 45.84
N TYR A 56 126.06 -3.31 47.16
CA TYR A 56 124.87 -3.08 47.98
C TYR A 56 124.09 -1.82 47.57
N ASN A 57 124.79 -0.71 47.30
CA ASN A 57 124.16 0.53 46.86
C ASN A 57 123.73 0.50 45.39
N GLU A 58 124.45 -0.22 44.53
CA GLU A 58 124.04 -0.52 43.16
C GLU A 58 122.72 -1.30 43.14
N ASN A 59 122.63 -2.41 43.89
CA ASN A 59 121.41 -3.20 44.04
C ASN A 59 120.25 -2.36 44.57
N ARG A 60 120.49 -1.55 45.63
CA ARG A 60 119.48 -0.63 46.19
C ARG A 60 118.96 0.36 45.15
N THR A 61 119.86 0.98 44.38
CA THR A 61 119.53 2.00 43.37
C THR A 61 118.81 1.38 42.18
N PHE A 62 119.21 0.17 41.77
CA PHE A 62 118.58 -0.59 40.70
C PHE A 62 117.13 -0.96 41.06
N ILE A 63 116.91 -1.59 42.21
CA ILE A 63 115.57 -1.97 42.70
C ILE A 63 114.66 -0.72 42.80
N GLN A 64 115.15 0.36 43.41
CA GLN A 64 114.40 1.61 43.53
C GLN A 64 114.03 2.24 42.18
N ARG A 65 114.86 2.06 41.14
CA ARG A 65 114.57 2.53 39.79
C ARG A 65 113.49 1.67 39.14
N THR A 66 113.68 0.35 39.12
CA THR A 66 112.73 -0.58 38.50
C THR A 66 111.35 -0.56 39.17
N SER A 67 111.26 -0.37 40.49
CA SER A 67 109.96 -0.16 41.15
C SER A 67 109.24 1.11 40.69
N ARG A 68 109.96 2.19 40.35
CA ARG A 68 109.36 3.43 39.80
C ARG A 68 108.96 3.28 38.34
N GLU A 69 109.79 2.62 37.53
CA GLU A 69 109.52 2.30 36.13
C GLU A 69 108.24 1.45 36.00
N LEU A 70 108.08 0.43 36.85
CA LEU A 70 106.89 -0.42 36.89
C LEU A 70 105.65 0.32 37.39
N GLU A 71 105.78 1.21 38.37
CA GLU A 71 104.63 2.03 38.83
C GLU A 71 104.18 3.01 37.72
N GLN A 72 105.11 3.62 36.97
CA GLN A 72 104.75 4.42 35.78
C GLN A 72 104.05 3.58 34.70
N GLU A 73 104.55 2.36 34.42
CA GLU A 73 103.89 1.42 33.51
C GLU A 73 102.48 1.04 33.99
N TYR A 74 102.29 0.82 35.30
CA TYR A 74 100.98 0.53 35.88
C TYR A 74 99.99 1.67 35.66
N GLN A 75 100.39 2.92 35.91
CA GLN A 75 99.52 4.09 35.69
C GLN A 75 99.15 4.27 34.19
N ILE A 76 100.08 4.00 33.27
CA ILE A 76 99.80 4.02 31.82
C ILE A 76 98.80 2.93 31.44
N ARG A 77 99.02 1.68 31.87
CA ARG A 77 98.12 0.55 31.62
C ARG A 77 96.74 0.77 32.25
N LEU A 78 96.67 1.40 33.42
CA LEU A 78 95.42 1.76 34.10
C LEU A 78 94.60 2.79 33.29
N GLY A 79 95.26 3.79 32.69
CA GLY A 79 94.63 4.75 31.78
C GLY A 79 94.10 4.12 30.48
N GLN A 80 94.68 3.01 30.03
CA GLN A 80 94.27 2.26 28.84
C GLN A 80 93.28 1.12 29.13
N LEU A 81 93.03 0.80 30.40
CA LEU A 81 92.34 -0.40 30.86
C LEU A 81 91.00 -0.68 30.15
N SER A 82 90.16 0.35 29.96
CA SER A 82 88.86 0.20 29.31
C SER A 82 88.98 -0.21 27.83
N GLN A 83 90.01 0.24 27.12
CA GLN A 83 90.24 -0.12 25.72
C GLN A 83 90.76 -1.56 25.61
N THR A 84 91.67 -1.96 26.52
CA THR A 84 92.14 -3.34 26.61
C THR A 84 91.00 -4.31 26.92
N ILE A 85 90.10 -3.95 27.85
CA ILE A 85 88.95 -4.79 28.21
C ILE A 85 87.98 -4.97 27.04
N GLU A 86 87.61 -3.91 26.30
CA GLU A 86 86.71 -4.09 25.15
C GLU A 86 87.39 -4.81 23.97
N ALA A 87 88.71 -4.72 23.82
CA ALA A 87 89.46 -5.55 22.86
C ALA A 87 89.46 -7.05 23.27
N ASP A 88 89.72 -7.35 24.54
CA ASP A 88 89.61 -8.70 25.11
C ASP A 88 88.17 -9.25 24.97
N LEU A 89 87.14 -8.43 25.23
CA LEU A 89 85.74 -8.81 25.07
C LEU A 89 85.39 -9.02 23.59
N ALA A 90 85.85 -8.18 22.68
CA ALA A 90 85.65 -8.38 21.24
C ALA A 90 86.28 -9.69 20.73
N ALA A 91 87.45 -10.06 21.26
CA ALA A 91 88.05 -11.36 20.97
C ALA A 91 87.15 -12.52 21.45
N VAL A 92 86.68 -12.50 22.70
CA VAL A 92 85.77 -13.55 23.23
C VAL A 92 84.41 -13.56 22.51
N ARG A 93 83.88 -12.41 22.09
CA ARG A 93 82.66 -12.32 21.25
C ARG A 93 82.88 -13.02 19.90
N SER A 94 84.09 -12.96 19.33
CA SER A 94 84.42 -13.60 18.04
C SER A 94 84.58 -15.13 18.09
N GLU A 95 84.75 -15.71 19.29
CA GLU A 95 84.74 -17.17 19.49
C GLU A 95 83.32 -17.76 19.43
N GLY A 96 82.29 -16.92 19.53
CA GLY A 96 80.88 -17.32 19.59
C GLY A 96 80.07 -17.04 18.31
N PRO A 97 78.82 -17.53 18.23
CA PRO A 97 77.96 -17.31 17.07
C PRO A 97 77.52 -15.84 16.93
N ASN A 98 77.70 -15.28 15.73
CA ASN A 98 77.39 -13.87 15.43
C ASN A 98 76.06 -13.66 14.68
N TYR A 99 75.04 -14.48 14.96
CA TYR A 99 73.69 -14.29 14.41
C TYR A 99 72.83 -13.39 15.31
N ALA A 100 71.95 -12.59 14.71
CA ALA A 100 71.04 -11.70 15.43
C ALA A 100 70.02 -12.49 16.27
N VAL A 101 69.68 -11.96 17.45
CA VAL A 101 68.75 -12.57 18.42
C VAL A 101 67.95 -11.50 19.16
N THR A 102 66.92 -11.91 19.90
CA THR A 102 66.12 -11.01 20.76
C THR A 102 66.98 -10.33 21.84
N PRO A 103 66.57 -9.16 22.39
CA PRO A 103 67.35 -8.45 23.41
C PRO A 103 67.69 -9.31 24.64
N LEU A 104 66.75 -10.15 25.07
CA LEU A 104 66.93 -11.12 26.17
C LEU A 104 68.08 -12.11 25.86
N GLN A 105 68.05 -12.74 24.68
CA GLN A 105 69.06 -13.70 24.25
C GLN A 105 70.42 -13.03 23.96
N SER A 106 70.42 -11.76 23.52
CA SER A 106 71.62 -10.95 23.37
C SER A 106 72.30 -10.68 24.73
N THR A 107 71.50 -10.33 25.74
CA THR A 107 71.97 -10.12 27.13
C THR A 107 72.56 -11.40 27.73
N ILE A 108 71.91 -12.55 27.51
CA ILE A 108 72.43 -13.87 27.93
C ILE A 108 73.78 -14.18 27.24
N ARG A 109 73.91 -13.91 25.93
CA ARG A 109 75.16 -14.13 25.18
C ARG A 109 76.30 -13.27 25.72
N GLU A 110 76.07 -11.97 25.90
CA GLU A 110 77.07 -11.03 26.42
C GLU A 110 77.47 -11.36 27.88
N LEU A 111 76.53 -11.84 28.71
CA LEU A 111 76.84 -12.35 30.05
C LEU A 111 77.76 -13.59 29.99
N GLY A 112 77.55 -14.48 29.03
CA GLY A 112 78.42 -15.63 28.77
C GLY A 112 79.84 -15.23 28.34
N VAL A 113 79.96 -14.22 27.47
CA VAL A 113 81.23 -13.61 27.05
C VAL A 113 81.97 -13.04 28.28
N LEU A 114 81.29 -12.22 29.09
CA LEU A 114 81.86 -11.61 30.29
C LEU A 114 82.30 -12.63 31.33
N ASN A 115 81.48 -13.67 31.58
CA ASN A 115 81.85 -14.79 32.46
C ASN A 115 83.11 -15.49 31.95
N THR A 116 83.19 -15.77 30.65
CA THR A 116 84.36 -16.43 30.02
C THR A 116 85.62 -15.59 30.18
N LEU A 117 85.56 -14.29 29.93
CA LEU A 117 86.70 -13.41 30.11
C LEU A 117 87.11 -13.25 31.59
N TYR A 118 86.13 -13.11 32.49
CA TYR A 118 86.36 -13.01 33.94
C TYR A 118 87.12 -14.24 34.46
N GLN A 119 86.71 -15.44 34.06
CA GLN A 119 87.41 -16.68 34.45
C GLN A 119 88.85 -16.73 33.92
N ARG A 120 89.07 -16.36 32.64
CA ARG A 120 90.42 -16.30 32.05
C ARG A 120 91.32 -15.31 32.79
N LYS A 121 90.87 -14.07 33.02
CA LYS A 121 91.67 -13.06 33.73
C LYS A 121 91.89 -13.40 35.21
N THR A 122 90.97 -14.15 35.84
CA THR A 122 91.15 -14.70 37.19
C THR A 122 92.23 -15.79 37.23
N ALA A 123 92.29 -16.67 36.22
CA ALA A 123 93.37 -17.65 36.08
C ALA A 123 94.73 -16.97 35.83
N ASP A 124 94.78 -15.95 34.96
CA ASP A 124 95.97 -15.11 34.74
C ASP A 124 96.43 -14.44 36.03
N PHE A 125 95.50 -13.85 36.80
CA PHE A 125 95.80 -13.18 38.08
C PHE A 125 96.41 -14.14 39.09
N ASN A 126 95.85 -15.35 39.25
CA ASN A 126 96.38 -16.38 40.15
C ASN A 126 97.80 -16.82 39.73
N ASN A 127 98.02 -17.03 38.43
CA ASN A 127 99.34 -17.37 37.87
C ASN A 127 100.37 -16.26 38.12
N LYS A 128 100.03 -15.00 37.78
CA LYS A 128 100.90 -13.83 38.02
C LYS A 128 101.18 -13.60 39.50
N THR A 129 100.21 -13.85 40.38
CA THR A 129 100.39 -13.76 41.83
C THR A 129 101.34 -14.85 42.37
N ALA A 130 101.27 -16.08 41.84
CA ALA A 130 102.22 -17.13 42.20
C ALA A 130 103.67 -16.76 41.79
N ILE A 131 103.85 -16.19 40.58
CA ILE A 131 105.16 -15.73 40.09
C ILE A 131 105.66 -14.50 40.88
N ALA A 132 104.76 -13.57 41.24
CA ALA A 132 105.07 -12.41 42.08
C ALA A 132 105.63 -12.84 43.45
N ASN A 133 105.01 -13.84 44.05
CA ASN A 133 105.40 -14.34 45.37
C ASN A 133 106.66 -15.25 45.33
N ALA A 134 107.14 -15.67 44.16
CA ALA A 134 108.19 -16.68 44.03
C ALA A 134 109.54 -16.29 44.67
N PHE A 135 109.90 -14.99 44.71
CA PHE A 135 111.18 -14.55 45.29
C PHE A 135 111.14 -14.40 46.82
N TYR A 136 110.07 -13.86 47.41
CA TYR A 136 109.98 -13.57 48.86
C TYR A 136 108.94 -14.39 49.64
N GLY A 137 108.15 -15.24 48.98
CA GLY A 137 106.97 -15.88 49.57
C GLY A 137 105.76 -14.96 49.73
N GLY A 138 105.78 -13.77 49.12
CA GLY A 138 104.75 -12.73 49.21
C GLY A 138 105.14 -11.50 48.38
N ASP A 139 104.38 -10.41 48.50
CA ASP A 139 104.55 -9.18 47.69
C ASP A 139 106.03 -8.72 47.63
N PRO A 140 106.62 -8.59 46.42
CA PRO A 140 107.99 -8.14 46.23
C PRO A 140 108.17 -6.61 46.27
N PHE A 141 107.10 -5.81 46.21
CA PHE A 141 107.20 -4.37 46.38
C PHE A 141 107.51 -3.99 47.85
N ASN A 142 108.04 -2.78 48.05
CA ASN A 142 108.32 -2.17 49.36
C ASN A 142 109.29 -2.92 50.29
N ARG A 143 109.90 -4.03 49.85
CA ARG A 143 110.92 -4.77 50.60
C ARG A 143 112.22 -3.98 50.77
N HIS A 144 112.86 -4.11 51.93
CA HIS A 144 114.15 -3.47 52.14
C HIS A 144 115.26 -4.24 51.41
N VAL A 145 116.28 -3.54 50.90
CA VAL A 145 117.40 -4.19 50.17
C VAL A 145 118.16 -5.23 51.02
N ASN A 146 118.06 -5.17 52.36
CA ASN A 146 118.56 -6.23 53.24
C ASN A 146 117.85 -7.58 53.01
N GLU A 147 116.51 -7.58 52.82
CA GLU A 147 115.75 -8.79 52.50
C GLU A 147 116.16 -9.35 51.13
N PHE A 148 116.42 -8.47 50.15
CA PHE A 148 116.99 -8.86 48.87
C PHE A 148 118.33 -9.58 49.07
N MET A 149 119.31 -8.98 49.77
CA MET A 149 120.63 -9.60 49.96
C MET A 149 120.56 -10.94 50.71
N LEU A 150 119.66 -11.07 51.70
CA LEU A 150 119.44 -12.31 52.46
C LEU A 150 118.78 -13.43 51.64
N THR A 151 117.97 -13.08 50.64
CA THR A 151 117.36 -14.05 49.72
C THR A 151 118.31 -14.37 48.57
N ALA A 152 118.91 -13.36 47.97
CA ALA A 152 119.78 -13.45 46.81
C ALA A 152 121.05 -14.29 47.07
N THR A 153 121.63 -14.23 48.28
CA THR A 153 122.77 -15.08 48.65
C THR A 153 122.46 -16.56 48.80
N LYS A 154 121.17 -16.96 48.81
CA LYS A 154 120.73 -18.36 48.71
C LYS A 154 120.65 -18.84 47.24
N ILE A 155 120.66 -17.91 46.29
CA ILE A 155 120.51 -18.15 44.85
C ILE A 155 121.87 -18.04 44.14
N GLU A 156 122.67 -17.01 44.45
CA GLU A 156 123.99 -16.80 43.87
C GLU A 156 125.00 -16.27 44.89
N LYS A 157 126.27 -16.66 44.74
CA LYS A 157 127.34 -16.38 45.73
C LYS A 157 127.67 -14.88 45.87
N TRP A 158 127.47 -14.10 44.82
CA TRP A 158 127.82 -12.68 44.75
C TRP A 158 126.71 -11.88 44.04
N PRO A 159 125.59 -11.58 44.73
CA PRO A 159 124.44 -10.97 44.08
C PRO A 159 124.67 -9.49 43.74
N GLY A 160 124.62 -9.19 42.45
CA GLY A 160 124.79 -7.84 41.89
C GLY A 160 123.66 -7.47 40.90
N PRO A 161 123.67 -6.25 40.34
CA PRO A 161 122.52 -5.73 39.58
C PRO A 161 122.23 -6.47 38.26
N ASN A 162 123.21 -7.22 37.74
CA ASN A 162 123.05 -8.05 36.54
C ASN A 162 122.92 -9.55 36.86
N GLY A 163 122.94 -9.93 38.15
CA GLY A 163 122.96 -11.32 38.63
C GLY A 163 121.62 -12.06 38.50
N VAL A 164 121.66 -13.38 38.66
CA VAL A 164 120.49 -14.26 38.52
C VAL A 164 119.43 -13.95 39.57
N ALA A 165 119.84 -13.59 40.79
CA ALA A 165 118.89 -13.22 41.85
C ALA A 165 118.22 -11.87 41.56
N MET A 166 118.94 -10.92 40.96
CA MET A 166 118.32 -9.65 40.53
C MET A 166 117.33 -9.88 39.38
N GLN A 167 117.67 -10.73 38.41
CA GLN A 167 116.76 -11.11 37.33
C GLN A 167 115.48 -11.80 37.87
N ALA A 168 115.61 -12.69 38.85
CA ALA A 168 114.48 -13.33 39.52
C ALA A 168 113.61 -12.31 40.27
N LEU A 169 114.20 -11.35 41.00
CA LEU A 169 113.46 -10.26 41.64
C LEU A 169 112.71 -9.39 40.60
N VAL A 170 113.36 -9.01 39.51
CA VAL A 170 112.73 -8.22 38.42
C VAL A 170 111.56 -8.99 37.79
N HIS A 171 111.66 -10.30 37.64
CA HIS A 171 110.58 -11.15 37.17
C HIS A 171 109.39 -11.15 38.14
N SER A 172 109.63 -11.32 39.44
CA SER A 172 108.59 -11.23 40.47
C SER A 172 107.96 -9.82 40.57
N LEU A 173 108.75 -8.74 40.51
CA LEU A 173 108.24 -7.36 40.50
C LEU A 173 107.35 -7.08 39.27
N ARG A 174 107.73 -7.57 38.09
CA ARG A 174 106.92 -7.46 36.86
C ARG A 174 105.61 -8.26 36.98
N ALA A 175 105.66 -9.48 37.50
CA ALA A 175 104.47 -10.29 37.72
C ALA A 175 103.52 -9.69 38.77
N ALA A 176 104.06 -9.06 39.81
CA ALA A 176 103.27 -8.30 40.78
C ALA A 176 102.59 -7.08 40.12
N ASN A 177 103.27 -6.42 39.17
CA ASN A 177 102.70 -5.31 38.41
C ASN A 177 101.57 -5.77 37.48
N ASP A 178 101.76 -6.88 36.76
CA ASP A 178 100.70 -7.51 35.96
C ASP A 178 99.50 -7.91 36.83
N ALA A 179 99.75 -8.46 38.02
CA ALA A 179 98.69 -8.84 38.96
C ALA A 179 97.88 -7.62 39.47
N LYS A 180 98.52 -6.47 39.73
CA LYS A 180 97.81 -5.21 40.03
C LYS A 180 96.84 -4.83 38.91
N VAL A 181 97.28 -4.87 37.65
CA VAL A 181 96.43 -4.54 36.48
C VAL A 181 95.27 -5.54 36.37
N LEU A 182 95.56 -6.84 36.45
CA LEU A 182 94.54 -7.89 36.37
C LEU A 182 93.50 -7.80 37.49
N SER A 183 93.88 -7.36 38.70
CA SER A 183 92.93 -7.09 39.79
C SER A 183 91.93 -5.98 39.41
N GLN A 184 92.38 -4.92 38.73
CA GLN A 184 91.49 -3.85 38.23
C GLN A 184 90.61 -4.35 37.07
N THR A 185 91.16 -5.18 36.17
CA THR A 185 90.40 -5.86 35.11
C THR A 185 89.25 -6.69 35.69
N ILE A 186 89.55 -7.55 36.68
CA ILE A 186 88.57 -8.43 37.35
C ILE A 186 87.49 -7.61 38.04
N TYR A 187 87.85 -6.53 38.74
CA TYR A 187 86.88 -5.64 39.38
C TYR A 187 85.90 -5.02 38.38
N TRP A 188 86.40 -4.45 37.26
CA TRP A 188 85.54 -3.84 36.24
C TRP A 188 84.62 -4.87 35.57
N LEU A 189 85.15 -6.05 35.22
CA LEU A 189 84.37 -7.14 34.65
C LEU A 189 83.27 -7.61 35.62
N GLY A 190 83.56 -7.68 36.93
CA GLY A 190 82.57 -7.99 37.97
C GLY A 190 81.44 -6.96 38.05
N GLN A 191 81.76 -5.66 38.02
CA GLN A 191 80.73 -4.60 38.00
C GLN A 191 79.87 -4.66 36.73
N ARG A 192 80.47 -4.90 35.56
CA ARG A 192 79.76 -5.06 34.29
C ARG A 192 78.85 -6.29 34.29
N ASN A 193 79.30 -7.39 34.91
CA ASN A 193 78.53 -8.62 35.08
C ASN A 193 77.30 -8.41 35.98
N LEU A 194 77.45 -7.74 37.13
CA LEU A 194 76.33 -7.41 38.03
C LEU A 194 75.25 -6.58 37.33
N HIS A 195 75.65 -5.55 36.59
CA HIS A 195 74.72 -4.70 35.84
C HIS A 195 73.95 -5.45 34.74
N LEU A 196 74.59 -6.40 34.05
CA LEU A 196 73.92 -7.21 33.03
C LEU A 196 73.02 -8.30 33.62
N ASN A 197 73.32 -8.84 34.81
CA ASN A 197 72.38 -9.70 35.55
C ASN A 197 71.12 -8.93 35.97
N GLN A 198 71.24 -7.68 36.41
CA GLN A 198 70.09 -6.82 36.71
C GLN A 198 69.25 -6.57 35.46
N THR A 199 69.89 -6.22 34.34
CA THR A 199 69.23 -6.03 33.03
C THR A 199 68.53 -7.31 32.54
N LEU A 200 69.17 -8.47 32.71
CA LEU A 200 68.59 -9.78 32.40
C LEU A 200 67.31 -10.03 33.22
N SER A 201 67.35 -9.83 34.54
CA SER A 201 66.19 -9.99 35.42
C SER A 201 65.03 -9.06 35.04
N THR A 202 65.30 -7.80 34.70
CA THR A 202 64.24 -6.88 34.24
C THR A 202 63.63 -7.27 32.89
N LEU A 203 64.43 -7.81 31.96
CA LEU A 203 63.94 -8.29 30.67
C LEU A 203 63.12 -9.58 30.80
N GLN A 204 63.50 -10.48 31.73
CA GLN A 204 62.72 -11.68 32.05
C GLN A 204 61.35 -11.32 32.62
N ALA A 205 61.31 -10.47 33.66
CA ALA A 205 60.06 -10.02 34.28
C ALA A 205 59.14 -9.28 33.29
N ALA A 206 59.70 -8.53 32.34
CA ALA A 206 58.93 -7.85 31.29
C ALA A 206 58.29 -8.82 30.29
N GLU A 207 59.00 -9.86 29.85
CA GLU A 207 58.45 -10.87 28.93
C GLU A 207 57.44 -11.79 29.63
N GLU A 208 57.66 -12.14 30.91
CA GLU A 208 56.69 -12.87 31.73
C GLU A 208 55.39 -12.07 31.91
N ALA A 209 55.49 -10.77 32.26
CA ALA A 209 54.34 -9.89 32.39
C ALA A 209 53.59 -9.71 31.06
N ARG A 210 54.31 -9.64 29.93
CA ARG A 210 53.73 -9.60 28.59
C ARG A 210 52.96 -10.87 28.26
N LEU A 211 53.55 -12.05 28.48
CA LEU A 211 52.90 -13.34 28.23
C LEU A 211 51.66 -13.53 29.10
N ALA A 212 51.70 -13.13 30.38
CA ALA A 212 50.55 -13.14 31.26
C ALA A 212 49.42 -12.21 30.77
N ALA A 213 49.77 -10.99 30.33
CA ALA A 213 48.80 -10.05 29.77
C ALA A 213 48.19 -10.54 28.45
N GLU A 214 48.97 -11.21 27.59
CA GLU A 214 48.50 -11.81 26.34
C GLU A 214 47.54 -12.97 26.61
N GLN A 215 47.86 -13.87 27.55
CA GLN A 215 46.96 -14.93 27.99
C GLN A 215 45.66 -14.39 28.63
N GLN A 216 45.76 -13.35 29.46
CA GLN A 216 44.59 -12.71 30.07
C GLN A 216 43.70 -12.03 29.02
N ALA A 217 44.29 -11.36 28.01
CA ALA A 217 43.56 -10.75 26.91
C ALA A 217 42.83 -11.81 26.07
N LEU A 218 43.48 -12.95 25.77
CA LEU A 218 42.86 -14.08 25.07
C LEU A 218 41.71 -14.69 25.87
N HIS A 219 41.87 -14.86 27.19
CA HIS A 219 40.79 -15.35 28.05
C HIS A 219 39.60 -14.38 28.09
N VAL A 220 39.84 -13.07 28.22
CA VAL A 220 38.77 -12.06 28.22
C VAL A 220 38.07 -12.00 26.86
N ALA A 221 38.80 -12.12 25.75
CA ALA A 221 38.21 -12.18 24.41
C ALA A 221 37.34 -13.43 24.21
N ALA A 222 37.80 -14.60 24.68
CA ALA A 222 37.02 -15.85 24.63
C ALA A 222 35.76 -15.79 25.51
N GLU A 223 35.88 -15.22 26.71
CA GLU A 223 34.76 -15.01 27.64
C GLU A 223 33.69 -14.09 27.00
N GLN A 224 34.12 -12.96 26.42
CA GLN A 224 33.23 -12.03 25.71
C GLN A 224 32.61 -12.65 24.46
N ALA A 225 33.35 -13.48 23.70
CA ALA A 225 32.80 -14.20 22.55
C ALA A 225 31.72 -15.20 22.98
N ARG A 226 31.93 -15.94 24.08
CA ARG A 226 30.92 -16.86 24.62
C ARG A 226 29.66 -16.11 25.05
N ILE A 227 29.81 -15.01 25.79
CA ILE A 227 28.68 -14.18 26.25
C ILE A 227 27.88 -13.60 25.08
N ARG A 228 28.53 -13.18 23.99
CA ARG A 228 27.84 -12.72 22.78
C ARG A 228 27.07 -13.86 22.11
N ALA A 229 27.71 -15.01 21.88
CA ALA A 229 27.04 -16.17 21.28
C ALA A 229 25.85 -16.67 22.11
N GLU A 230 25.96 -16.64 23.44
CA GLU A 230 24.86 -16.97 24.37
C GLU A 230 23.72 -15.95 24.31
N ALA A 231 24.03 -14.65 24.24
CA ALA A 231 23.03 -13.59 24.09
C ALA A 231 22.36 -13.61 22.70
N GLU A 232 23.10 -13.90 21.63
CA GLU A 232 22.59 -14.06 20.26
C GLU A 232 21.68 -15.30 20.15
N ALA A 233 22.04 -16.41 20.79
CA ALA A 233 21.18 -17.60 20.89
C ALA A 233 19.90 -17.33 21.70
N LEU A 234 19.99 -16.58 22.81
CA LEU A 234 18.83 -16.14 23.58
C LEU A 234 17.91 -15.23 22.77
N ALA A 235 18.47 -14.23 22.06
CA ALA A 235 17.69 -13.34 21.20
C ALA A 235 17.01 -14.11 20.06
N HIS A 236 17.71 -15.05 19.41
CA HIS A 236 17.14 -15.90 18.38
C HIS A 236 16.00 -16.78 18.93
N THR A 237 16.20 -17.44 20.08
CA THR A 237 15.15 -18.27 20.68
C THR A 237 13.93 -17.44 21.09
N GLN A 238 14.11 -16.25 21.68
CA GLN A 238 13.03 -15.32 21.99
C GLN A 238 12.25 -14.86 20.74
N GLU A 239 12.92 -14.46 19.65
CA GLU A 239 12.23 -14.04 18.43
C GLU A 239 11.54 -15.23 17.74
N THR A 240 12.12 -16.44 17.75
CA THR A 240 11.41 -17.64 17.25
C THR A 240 10.20 -18.02 18.10
N ALA A 241 10.26 -17.84 19.43
CA ALA A 241 9.11 -18.05 20.32
C ALA A 241 8.01 -17.02 20.06
N ARG A 242 8.38 -15.75 19.88
CA ARG A 242 7.46 -14.66 19.54
C ARG A 242 6.80 -14.83 18.17
N LEU A 243 7.55 -15.31 17.17
CA LEU A 243 7.00 -15.64 15.85
C LEU A 243 6.09 -16.88 15.90
N ALA A 244 6.40 -17.86 16.75
CA ALA A 244 5.52 -19.00 17.00
C ALA A 244 4.22 -18.58 17.71
N GLU A 245 4.32 -17.74 18.74
CA GLU A 245 3.19 -17.16 19.47
C GLU A 245 2.33 -16.28 18.55
N LEU A 246 2.93 -15.47 17.69
CA LEU A 246 2.19 -14.70 16.67
C LEU A 246 1.48 -15.62 15.67
N ALA A 247 2.16 -16.64 15.14
CA ALA A 247 1.55 -17.59 14.21
C ALA A 247 0.49 -18.50 14.86
N GLU A 248 0.57 -18.73 16.17
CA GLU A 248 -0.46 -19.41 16.96
C GLU A 248 -1.63 -18.47 17.27
N ALA A 249 -1.38 -17.20 17.57
CA ALA A 249 -2.40 -16.17 17.70
C ALA A 249 -3.14 -15.88 16.38
N GLU A 250 -2.44 -15.89 15.24
CA GLU A 250 -3.06 -15.80 13.90
C GLU A 250 -3.88 -17.05 13.57
N ARG A 251 -3.41 -18.25 13.95
CA ARG A 251 -4.20 -19.49 13.82
C ARG A 251 -5.42 -19.49 14.73
N ALA A 252 -5.29 -19.04 15.98
CA ALA A 252 -6.39 -18.92 16.93
C ALA A 252 -7.38 -17.84 16.52
N ALA A 253 -6.92 -16.70 16.01
CA ALA A 253 -7.78 -15.65 15.45
C ALA A 253 -8.45 -16.10 14.14
N GLY A 254 -7.76 -16.86 13.29
CA GLY A 254 -8.30 -17.46 12.07
C GLY A 254 -9.33 -18.56 12.36
N GLU A 255 -9.09 -19.41 13.36
CA GLU A 255 -10.07 -20.40 13.82
C GLU A 255 -11.23 -19.76 14.59
N GLN A 256 -10.99 -18.74 15.40
CA GLN A 256 -12.05 -17.95 16.04
C GLN A 256 -12.86 -17.16 14.99
N ALA A 257 -12.23 -16.65 13.93
CA ALA A 257 -12.93 -16.03 12.80
C ALA A 257 -13.69 -17.07 11.98
N ARG A 258 -13.16 -18.30 11.78
CA ARG A 258 -13.91 -19.41 11.17
C ARG A 258 -15.09 -19.80 12.04
N LEU A 259 -14.92 -19.97 13.34
CA LEU A 259 -15.97 -20.33 14.29
C LEU A 259 -16.98 -19.19 14.47
N ALA A 260 -16.58 -17.92 14.38
CA ALA A 260 -17.48 -16.78 14.39
C ALA A 260 -18.21 -16.63 13.05
N ALA A 261 -17.57 -16.90 11.92
CA ALA A 261 -18.21 -16.95 10.60
C ALA A 261 -19.12 -18.18 10.46
N GLU A 262 -18.79 -19.30 11.07
CA GLU A 262 -19.60 -20.51 11.12
C GLU A 262 -20.76 -20.35 12.11
N ALA A 263 -20.55 -19.75 13.28
CA ALA A 263 -21.63 -19.38 14.20
C ALA A 263 -22.51 -18.26 13.62
N ALA A 264 -21.95 -17.31 12.86
CA ALA A 264 -22.73 -16.33 12.12
C ALA A 264 -23.45 -16.94 10.92
N ALA A 265 -22.86 -17.92 10.22
CA ALA A 265 -23.53 -18.66 9.15
C ALA A 265 -24.60 -19.60 9.70
N GLN A 266 -24.38 -20.22 10.86
CA GLN A 266 -25.39 -21.01 11.59
C GLN A 266 -26.46 -20.10 12.21
N TYR A 267 -26.13 -18.88 12.66
CA TYR A 267 -27.12 -17.90 13.12
C TYR A 267 -27.92 -17.35 11.93
N ILE A 268 -27.27 -17.03 10.81
CA ILE A 268 -27.95 -16.61 9.57
C ILE A 268 -28.72 -17.78 8.97
N ALA A 269 -28.28 -19.03 9.09
CA ALA A 269 -29.01 -20.21 8.62
C ALA A 269 -30.09 -20.68 9.60
N ALA A 270 -29.98 -20.40 10.90
CA ALA A 270 -31.02 -20.68 11.90
C ALA A 270 -32.06 -19.56 11.94
N GLU A 271 -31.65 -18.30 11.76
CA GLU A 271 -32.57 -17.17 11.58
C GLU A 271 -33.14 -17.16 10.15
N ARG A 272 -32.43 -17.66 9.13
CA ARG A 272 -33.07 -18.03 7.84
C ARG A 272 -33.97 -19.23 7.99
N ALA A 273 -33.60 -20.33 8.64
CA ALA A 273 -34.51 -21.45 8.84
C ALA A 273 -35.71 -21.05 9.74
N ARG A 274 -35.54 -20.10 10.67
CA ARG A 274 -36.63 -19.52 11.46
C ARG A 274 -37.44 -18.52 10.66
N LEU A 275 -36.87 -17.68 9.80
CA LEU A 275 -37.61 -16.80 8.90
C LEU A 275 -38.25 -17.57 7.75
N GLU A 276 -37.66 -18.68 7.31
CA GLU A 276 -38.18 -19.62 6.32
C GLU A 276 -39.24 -20.50 6.93
N ALA A 277 -39.18 -20.82 8.24
CA ALA A 277 -40.22 -21.55 8.98
C ALA A 277 -41.31 -20.64 9.56
N GLU A 278 -41.02 -19.39 9.94
CA GLU A 278 -42.02 -18.34 10.16
C GLU A 278 -42.61 -17.92 8.82
N ALA A 279 -41.87 -17.99 7.72
CA ALA A 279 -42.38 -17.93 6.36
C ALA A 279 -42.80 -19.30 5.79
N GLU A 280 -42.78 -20.41 6.52
CA GLU A 280 -43.39 -21.70 6.13
C GLU A 280 -44.70 -21.83 6.90
N VAL A 281 -44.76 -21.33 8.14
CA VAL A 281 -45.98 -21.08 8.89
C VAL A 281 -46.73 -19.88 8.31
N GLN A 282 -46.05 -18.82 7.84
CA GLN A 282 -46.69 -17.82 6.97
C GLN A 282 -46.94 -18.43 5.59
N ARG A 283 -46.01 -19.03 4.82
CA ARG A 283 -46.39 -19.69 3.55
C ARG A 283 -47.38 -20.85 3.70
N GLN A 284 -47.71 -21.37 4.88
CA GLN A 284 -48.82 -22.34 5.09
C GLN A 284 -50.09 -21.67 5.63
N ALA A 285 -50.00 -20.67 6.50
CA ALA A 285 -51.14 -19.82 6.82
C ALA A 285 -51.57 -18.98 5.61
N GLU A 286 -50.64 -18.70 4.70
CA GLU A 286 -50.71 -17.96 3.45
C GLU A 286 -50.81 -18.89 2.24
N GLN A 287 -50.39 -20.16 2.27
CA GLN A 287 -50.95 -21.16 1.34
C GLN A 287 -52.38 -21.52 1.75
N LEU A 288 -52.77 -21.47 3.02
CA LEU A 288 -54.19 -21.51 3.37
C LEU A 288 -54.87 -20.18 3.07
N ARG A 289 -54.17 -19.03 3.19
CA ARG A 289 -54.71 -17.73 2.77
C ARG A 289 -54.70 -17.55 1.26
N LEU A 290 -53.94 -18.30 0.47
CA LEU A 290 -53.88 -18.32 -1.00
C LEU A 290 -54.73 -19.47 -1.55
N GLU A 291 -54.63 -20.71 -1.09
CA GLU A 291 -55.69 -21.70 -1.34
C GLU A 291 -57.07 -21.25 -0.81
N MET A 292 -57.17 -20.16 -0.04
CA MET A 292 -58.39 -19.34 0.07
C MET A 292 -58.40 -18.05 -0.77
N GLN A 293 -57.30 -17.29 -0.92
CA GLN A 293 -57.11 -16.19 -1.90
C GLN A 293 -56.96 -16.79 -3.28
N ARG A 294 -55.82 -17.13 -3.90
CA ARG A 294 -55.65 -18.12 -5.02
C ARG A 294 -56.66 -19.32 -5.22
N GLN A 295 -57.69 -19.59 -4.38
CA GLN A 295 -59.00 -20.17 -4.83
C GLN A 295 -60.20 -19.19 -4.86
N ALA A 296 -60.36 -18.22 -3.95
CA ALA A 296 -61.19 -17.03 -4.14
C ALA A 296 -60.61 -15.98 -5.12
N GLU A 297 -59.43 -16.21 -5.70
CA GLU A 297 -58.68 -15.51 -6.75
C GLU A 297 -58.43 -16.48 -7.92
N GLU A 298 -58.57 -17.81 -7.80
CA GLU A 298 -58.95 -18.60 -8.99
C GLU A 298 -60.44 -18.44 -9.28
N ARG A 299 -61.27 -18.09 -8.27
CA ARG A 299 -62.59 -17.51 -8.47
C ARG A 299 -62.47 -16.04 -8.82
N ALA A 300 -61.83 -15.16 -8.06
CA ALA A 300 -61.71 -13.75 -8.47
C ALA A 300 -60.74 -13.48 -9.63
N LEU A 301 -60.05 -14.46 -10.23
CA LEU A 301 -59.42 -14.37 -11.56
C LEU A 301 -60.15 -15.22 -12.61
N ARG A 302 -61.05 -16.15 -12.23
CA ARG A 302 -62.12 -16.55 -13.16
C ARG A 302 -63.11 -15.40 -13.33
N GLU A 303 -63.69 -14.91 -12.25
CA GLU A 303 -64.58 -13.76 -12.16
C GLU A 303 -63.87 -12.44 -12.54
N ALA A 304 -62.57 -12.20 -12.25
CA ALA A 304 -61.88 -11.04 -12.85
C ALA A 304 -61.44 -11.29 -14.29
N MET A 305 -61.08 -12.50 -14.75
CA MET A 305 -60.81 -12.68 -16.19
C MET A 305 -62.10 -12.84 -17.01
N GLU A 306 -63.22 -13.21 -16.41
CA GLU A 306 -64.58 -13.16 -16.98
C GLU A 306 -65.12 -11.73 -16.94
N THR A 307 -64.88 -10.93 -15.89
CA THR A 307 -65.27 -9.51 -15.89
C THR A 307 -64.29 -8.59 -16.62
N LEU A 308 -63.01 -8.97 -16.78
CA LEU A 308 -62.02 -8.29 -17.62
C LEU A 308 -62.19 -8.68 -19.09
N ASN A 309 -62.51 -9.94 -19.42
CA ASN A 309 -62.94 -10.27 -20.79
C ASN A 309 -64.37 -9.78 -21.10
N ALA A 310 -65.24 -9.62 -20.09
CA ALA A 310 -66.49 -8.85 -20.20
C ALA A 310 -66.30 -7.34 -19.88
N SER A 311 -65.05 -6.85 -19.88
CA SER A 311 -64.70 -5.43 -19.94
C SER A 311 -63.55 -5.15 -20.90
N LYS A 312 -63.22 -6.08 -21.80
CA LYS A 312 -62.63 -5.76 -23.10
C LYS A 312 -63.78 -5.17 -23.91
N GLY A 313 -63.81 -3.85 -23.95
CA GLY A 313 -64.97 -3.07 -24.38
C GLY A 313 -65.02 -1.76 -23.58
N THR A 314 -64.72 -0.67 -24.28
CA THR A 314 -64.58 0.73 -23.86
C THR A 314 -65.36 1.13 -22.60
N ARG A 315 -64.74 1.01 -21.41
CA ARG A 315 -65.30 1.55 -20.15
C ARG A 315 -64.68 2.91 -19.82
N PRO A 316 -65.48 3.93 -19.49
CA PRO A 316 -64.96 5.26 -19.18
C PRO A 316 -64.25 5.31 -17.81
N PHE A 317 -63.16 6.08 -17.70
CA PHE A 317 -62.37 6.21 -16.48
C PHE A 317 -63.23 6.71 -15.30
N PRO A 318 -63.28 5.99 -14.16
CA PRO A 318 -64.08 6.40 -13.00
C PRO A 318 -63.29 7.34 -12.08
N VAL A 319 -63.83 8.53 -11.78
CA VAL A 319 -63.19 9.59 -10.99
C VAL A 319 -64.14 10.14 -9.91
N SER A 320 -63.59 10.53 -8.75
CA SER A 320 -64.36 11.27 -7.75
C SER A 320 -64.49 12.75 -8.14
N GLY A 321 -65.70 13.28 -8.18
CA GLY A 321 -65.92 14.72 -8.37
C GLY A 321 -65.26 15.58 -7.29
N ALA A 322 -65.13 15.06 -6.05
CA ALA A 322 -64.45 15.78 -4.98
C ALA A 322 -62.94 15.81 -5.17
N ALA A 323 -62.33 14.75 -5.73
CA ALA A 323 -60.93 14.77 -6.14
C ALA A 323 -60.73 15.80 -7.28
N ALA A 324 -61.56 15.71 -8.32
CA ALA A 324 -61.52 16.58 -9.50
C ALA A 324 -61.78 18.07 -9.19
N ALA A 325 -62.50 18.40 -8.11
CA ALA A 325 -62.66 19.78 -7.67
C ALA A 325 -61.45 20.32 -6.86
N ASN A 326 -60.74 19.44 -6.15
CA ASN A 326 -59.66 19.82 -5.23
C ASN A 326 -58.26 19.80 -5.87
N GLY A 327 -58.08 19.14 -7.01
CA GLY A 327 -56.80 19.15 -7.71
C GLY A 327 -56.78 18.27 -8.98
N PRO A 328 -55.59 18.05 -9.55
CA PRO A 328 -55.41 17.16 -10.69
C PRO A 328 -55.68 15.70 -10.29
N VAL A 329 -56.37 14.96 -11.16
CA VAL A 329 -56.68 13.54 -11.00
C VAL A 329 -56.17 12.76 -12.20
N PHE A 330 -55.39 11.72 -11.93
CA PHE A 330 -54.78 10.84 -12.93
C PHE A 330 -55.54 9.52 -12.93
N ALA A 331 -55.88 9.01 -14.11
CA ALA A 331 -56.54 7.72 -14.28
C ALA A 331 -55.81 6.86 -15.32
N VAL A 332 -55.87 5.55 -15.12
CA VAL A 332 -55.35 4.50 -16.00
C VAL A 332 -56.44 3.46 -16.23
N GLY A 333 -56.27 2.54 -17.18
CA GLY A 333 -57.28 1.51 -17.47
C GLY A 333 -57.74 0.69 -16.24
N ALA A 334 -56.87 0.58 -15.22
CA ALA A 334 -57.15 -0.11 -13.96
C ALA A 334 -57.83 0.76 -12.86
N GLY A 335 -58.03 2.07 -13.07
CA GLY A 335 -58.74 2.96 -12.13
C GLY A 335 -58.10 4.35 -11.94
N THR A 336 -58.62 5.11 -10.96
CA THR A 336 -58.06 6.40 -10.56
C THR A 336 -56.91 6.22 -9.58
N LEU A 337 -55.80 6.91 -9.82
CA LEU A 337 -54.60 6.85 -8.98
C LEU A 337 -54.82 7.44 -7.58
N ALA A 338 -54.42 6.72 -6.55
CA ALA A 338 -54.28 7.26 -5.20
C ALA A 338 -53.07 8.21 -5.12
N ILE A 339 -53.33 9.50 -4.87
CA ILE A 339 -52.29 10.52 -4.70
C ILE A 339 -52.47 11.16 -3.32
N GLU A 340 -51.38 11.23 -2.55
CA GLU A 340 -51.40 11.91 -1.25
C GLU A 340 -51.77 13.39 -1.38
N THR A 341 -52.49 13.94 -0.40
CA THR A 341 -52.99 15.32 -0.44
C THR A 341 -51.86 16.36 -0.60
N ALA A 342 -50.69 16.11 -0.01
CA ALA A 342 -49.51 16.96 -0.16
C ALA A 342 -48.98 16.94 -1.61
N THR A 343 -48.90 15.76 -2.22
CA THR A 343 -48.44 15.57 -3.60
C THR A 343 -49.42 16.15 -4.61
N SER A 344 -50.73 15.96 -4.43
CA SER A 344 -51.76 16.59 -5.27
C SER A 344 -51.69 18.12 -5.21
N LEU A 345 -51.48 18.69 -4.01
CA LEU A 345 -51.27 20.14 -3.82
C LEU A 345 -49.97 20.65 -4.48
N ALA A 346 -48.89 19.87 -4.43
CA ALA A 346 -47.63 20.19 -5.09
C ALA A 346 -47.78 20.23 -6.62
N ILE A 347 -48.40 19.19 -7.21
CA ILE A 347 -48.69 19.16 -8.66
C ILE A 347 -49.60 20.32 -9.05
N ARG A 348 -50.65 20.61 -8.25
CA ARG A 348 -51.56 21.74 -8.49
C ARG A 348 -50.84 23.09 -8.49
N THR A 349 -49.84 23.26 -7.61
CA THR A 349 -48.99 24.46 -7.55
C THR A 349 -48.05 24.56 -8.75
N ALA A 350 -47.39 23.46 -9.12
CA ALA A 350 -46.53 23.40 -10.30
C ALA A 350 -47.30 23.74 -11.59
N LEU A 351 -48.51 23.17 -11.75
CA LEU A 351 -49.38 23.39 -12.89
C LEU A 351 -49.80 24.86 -13.06
N ARG A 352 -50.24 25.51 -11.98
CA ARG A 352 -50.58 26.94 -11.96
C ARG A 352 -49.37 27.82 -12.31
N SER A 353 -48.19 27.47 -11.80
CA SER A 353 -46.95 28.18 -12.10
C SER A 353 -46.58 28.05 -13.58
N ALA A 354 -46.64 26.84 -14.13
CA ALA A 354 -46.37 26.57 -15.54
C ALA A 354 -47.36 27.27 -16.48
N ALA A 355 -48.66 27.25 -16.16
CA ALA A 355 -49.67 27.99 -16.91
C ALA A 355 -49.39 29.51 -16.90
N ALA A 356 -49.08 30.11 -15.75
CA ALA A 356 -48.71 31.52 -15.66
C ALA A 356 -47.43 31.87 -16.46
N THR A 357 -46.41 31.00 -16.41
CA THR A 357 -45.19 31.13 -17.23
C THR A 357 -45.49 31.06 -18.72
N ALA A 358 -46.29 30.07 -19.17
CA ALA A 358 -46.65 29.91 -20.57
C ALA A 358 -47.53 31.06 -21.10
N ILE A 359 -48.46 31.58 -20.29
CA ILE A 359 -49.25 32.79 -20.61
C ILE A 359 -48.34 34.02 -20.74
N THR A 360 -47.38 34.19 -19.83
CA THR A 360 -46.42 35.31 -19.87
C THR A 360 -45.51 35.23 -21.10
N ALA A 361 -45.04 34.02 -21.45
CA ALA A 361 -44.28 33.77 -22.66
C ALA A 361 -45.10 34.08 -23.93
N LEU A 362 -46.35 33.63 -23.99
CA LEU A 362 -47.26 33.92 -25.12
C LEU A 362 -47.46 35.45 -25.29
N ALA A 363 -47.67 36.18 -24.19
CA ALA A 363 -47.82 37.64 -24.22
C ALA A 363 -46.56 38.36 -24.73
N ALA A 364 -45.37 37.87 -24.38
CA ALA A 364 -44.11 38.41 -24.89
C ALA A 364 -43.89 38.09 -26.39
N ALA A 365 -44.34 36.94 -26.86
CA ALA A 365 -44.17 36.50 -28.25
C ALA A 365 -45.00 37.32 -29.27
N VAL A 366 -46.11 37.94 -28.86
CA VAL A 366 -46.99 38.74 -29.76
C VAL A 366 -46.27 39.90 -30.45
N GLY A 367 -45.12 40.35 -29.94
CA GLY A 367 -44.29 41.39 -30.55
C GLY A 367 -43.14 40.89 -31.46
N ALA A 368 -42.91 39.58 -31.60
CA ALA A 368 -41.72 39.03 -32.25
C ALA A 368 -42.05 37.95 -33.31
N ALA A 369 -41.39 38.02 -34.46
CA ALA A 369 -41.56 37.06 -35.56
C ALA A 369 -40.80 35.73 -35.33
N SER A 370 -40.85 35.18 -34.13
CA SER A 370 -40.11 33.99 -33.73
C SER A 370 -41.07 32.93 -33.17
N GLY A 371 -41.15 31.78 -33.83
CA GLY A 371 -42.08 30.68 -33.50
C GLY A 371 -41.66 29.85 -32.28
N VAL A 372 -41.08 30.48 -31.26
CA VAL A 372 -40.62 29.82 -30.03
C VAL A 372 -41.83 29.30 -29.26
N VAL A 373 -41.93 27.97 -29.14
CA VAL A 373 -42.90 27.32 -28.27
C VAL A 373 -42.23 27.02 -26.94
N ILE A 374 -42.81 27.54 -25.86
CA ILE A 374 -42.37 27.24 -24.50
C ILE A 374 -43.26 26.15 -23.92
N VAL A 375 -42.62 25.07 -23.49
CA VAL A 375 -43.22 23.92 -22.79
C VAL A 375 -42.62 23.87 -21.39
N VAL A 376 -43.46 23.64 -20.38
CA VAL A 376 -43.05 23.60 -18.98
C VAL A 376 -43.56 22.31 -18.34
N SER A 377 -42.65 21.44 -17.91
CA SER A 377 -43.02 20.16 -17.26
C SER A 377 -43.57 20.39 -15.84
N VAL A 378 -44.58 19.61 -15.45
CA VAL A 378 -45.36 19.86 -14.20
C VAL A 378 -45.58 18.62 -13.34
N ALA A 379 -45.64 17.43 -13.95
CA ALA A 379 -45.81 16.17 -13.23
C ALA A 379 -45.13 15.02 -13.96
N ALA A 380 -44.61 14.07 -13.19
CA ALA A 380 -44.21 12.75 -13.67
C ALA A 380 -45.12 11.70 -13.02
N LEU A 381 -45.64 10.78 -13.83
CA LEU A 381 -46.31 9.57 -13.37
C LEU A 381 -45.36 8.39 -13.62
N VAL A 382 -44.80 7.83 -12.55
CA VAL A 382 -43.92 6.66 -12.61
C VAL A 382 -44.78 5.41 -12.45
N TYR A 383 -44.72 4.49 -13.42
CA TYR A 383 -45.58 3.31 -13.47
C TYR A 383 -44.71 2.05 -13.58
N TYR A 384 -44.72 1.21 -12.54
CA TYR A 384 -43.74 0.13 -12.37
C TYR A 384 -43.94 -1.07 -13.30
N ALA A 385 -45.05 -1.13 -14.05
CA ALA A 385 -45.41 -2.25 -14.93
C ALA A 385 -45.51 -1.89 -16.43
N LEU A 386 -45.05 -0.69 -16.87
CA LEU A 386 -44.91 -0.38 -18.29
C LEU A 386 -43.73 -1.17 -18.87
N ARG A 387 -43.99 -2.43 -19.25
CA ARG A 387 -43.17 -3.16 -20.24
C ARG A 387 -43.51 -2.77 -21.67
N ASP A 388 -44.62 -2.06 -21.86
CA ASP A 388 -45.12 -1.55 -23.14
C ASP A 388 -45.80 -0.18 -22.90
N THR A 389 -45.71 0.76 -23.84
CA THR A 389 -46.19 2.16 -23.73
C THR A 389 -47.70 2.31 -24.02
N LYS A 390 -48.41 1.18 -24.13
CA LYS A 390 -49.72 1.08 -24.76
C LYS A 390 -50.94 1.12 -23.82
N GLU A 391 -50.75 1.26 -22.50
CA GLU A 391 -51.90 1.40 -21.58
C GLU A 391 -52.58 2.79 -21.73
N PRO A 392 -53.91 2.86 -21.88
CA PRO A 392 -54.63 4.13 -21.98
C PRO A 392 -54.70 4.83 -20.62
N TYR A 393 -54.40 6.12 -20.62
CA TYR A 393 -54.40 6.97 -19.43
C TYR A 393 -55.08 8.32 -19.67
N ALA A 394 -55.46 8.99 -18.58
CA ALA A 394 -56.10 10.30 -18.59
C ALA A 394 -55.61 11.20 -17.45
N LEU A 395 -55.64 12.52 -17.68
CA LEU A 395 -55.41 13.54 -16.67
C LEU A 395 -56.55 14.57 -16.71
N SER A 396 -57.27 14.72 -15.60
CA SER A 396 -58.30 15.74 -15.39
C SER A 396 -57.83 16.82 -14.42
N VAL A 397 -58.13 18.08 -14.74
CA VAL A 397 -57.69 19.25 -13.97
C VAL A 397 -58.83 20.28 -13.89
N PRO A 398 -59.08 20.93 -12.74
CA PRO A 398 -59.87 22.17 -12.70
C PRO A 398 -59.35 23.20 -13.72
N LEU A 399 -60.20 23.64 -14.65
CA LEU A 399 -59.83 24.63 -15.68
C LEU A 399 -59.27 25.94 -15.08
N SER A 400 -59.70 26.27 -13.86
CA SER A 400 -59.25 27.43 -13.08
C SER A 400 -57.79 27.37 -12.62
N ASP A 401 -57.14 26.20 -12.74
CA ASP A 401 -55.71 26.03 -12.49
C ASP A 401 -54.86 26.31 -13.75
N LEU A 402 -55.49 26.45 -14.92
CA LEU A 402 -54.85 26.75 -16.21
C LEU A 402 -55.16 28.17 -16.71
N THR A 403 -56.39 28.65 -16.53
CA THR A 403 -56.82 29.98 -16.99
C THR A 403 -58.00 30.52 -16.19
N THR A 404 -58.16 31.85 -16.20
CA THR A 404 -59.46 32.47 -15.93
C THR A 404 -60.43 32.18 -17.08
N TYR A 405 -61.71 31.98 -16.77
CA TYR A 405 -62.81 31.81 -17.72
C TYR A 405 -64.08 32.46 -17.16
N ASP A 406 -65.02 32.81 -18.04
CA ASP A 406 -66.38 33.16 -17.66
C ASP A 406 -67.24 31.89 -17.63
N ALA A 407 -67.98 31.65 -16.54
CA ALA A 407 -68.72 30.41 -16.33
C ALA A 407 -70.05 30.34 -17.13
N GLU A 408 -70.69 31.48 -17.38
CA GLU A 408 -71.91 31.58 -18.18
C GLU A 408 -71.56 31.38 -19.66
N GLN A 409 -70.54 32.11 -20.14
CA GLN A 409 -70.03 31.94 -21.50
C GLN A 409 -69.53 30.51 -21.78
N LEU A 410 -68.81 29.89 -20.84
CA LEU A 410 -68.31 28.53 -21.02
C LEU A 410 -69.46 27.50 -21.05
N HIS A 411 -70.54 27.73 -20.31
CA HIS A 411 -71.74 26.89 -20.35
C HIS A 411 -72.49 27.02 -21.68
N ASP A 412 -72.62 28.23 -22.24
CA ASP A 412 -73.22 28.45 -23.56
C ASP A 412 -72.42 27.75 -24.68
N ILE A 413 -71.08 27.83 -24.65
CA ILE A 413 -70.22 27.11 -25.60
C ILE A 413 -70.39 25.59 -25.44
N ALA A 414 -70.55 25.11 -24.21
CA ALA A 414 -70.79 23.68 -23.92
C ALA A 414 -72.16 23.20 -24.45
N GLN A 415 -73.23 23.99 -24.29
CA GLN A 415 -74.55 23.70 -24.89
C GLN A 415 -74.48 23.63 -26.41
N ALA A 416 -73.71 24.54 -27.03
CA ALA A 416 -73.51 24.57 -28.48
C ALA A 416 -72.55 23.48 -29.02
N ASN A 417 -71.90 22.70 -28.14
CA ASN A 417 -70.77 21.82 -28.49
C ASN A 417 -69.66 22.55 -29.28
N GLY A 418 -69.40 23.81 -28.94
CA GLY A 418 -68.39 24.64 -29.59
C GLY A 418 -66.96 24.39 -29.09
N ASP A 419 -66.03 25.24 -29.52
CA ASP A 419 -64.65 25.26 -29.05
C ASP A 419 -64.34 26.61 -28.40
N ILE A 420 -63.50 26.63 -27.37
CA ILE A 420 -62.93 27.85 -26.79
C ILE A 420 -61.45 27.97 -27.15
N ALA A 421 -60.97 29.20 -27.33
CA ALA A 421 -59.55 29.48 -27.54
C ALA A 421 -58.85 29.68 -26.19
N LEU A 422 -58.05 28.71 -25.76
CA LEU A 422 -57.21 28.85 -24.56
C LEU A 422 -55.88 29.59 -24.87
N PRO A 423 -55.13 30.04 -23.85
CA PRO A 423 -53.76 30.49 -24.00
C PRO A 423 -52.72 29.37 -23.78
N VAL A 424 -53.14 28.27 -23.16
CA VAL A 424 -52.30 27.10 -22.83
C VAL A 424 -53.01 25.80 -23.16
N ALA A 425 -52.23 24.77 -23.49
CA ALA A 425 -52.68 23.38 -23.61
C ALA A 425 -51.84 22.48 -22.69
N ILE A 426 -52.41 21.36 -22.25
CA ILE A 426 -51.65 20.27 -21.63
C ILE A 426 -51.28 19.26 -22.72
N GLY A 427 -50.07 18.72 -22.66
CA GLY A 427 -49.68 17.51 -23.38
C GLY A 427 -48.92 16.55 -22.50
N SER A 428 -48.82 15.30 -22.94
CA SER A 428 -48.02 14.25 -22.28
C SER A 428 -47.00 13.66 -23.23
N ARG A 429 -45.90 13.15 -22.66
CA ARG A 429 -44.90 12.34 -23.35
C ARG A 429 -44.36 11.25 -22.42
N THR A 430 -43.78 10.20 -22.99
CA THR A 430 -43.04 9.19 -22.23
C THR A 430 -41.56 9.60 -22.14
N VAL A 431 -40.96 9.51 -20.96
CA VAL A 431 -39.52 9.68 -20.72
C VAL A 431 -39.07 8.57 -19.77
N ASP A 432 -38.11 7.77 -20.21
CA ASP A 432 -37.72 6.52 -19.54
C ASP A 432 -38.97 5.67 -19.18
N ASN A 433 -39.16 5.32 -17.91
CA ASN A 433 -40.33 4.56 -17.42
C ASN A 433 -41.40 5.47 -16.77
N ALA A 434 -41.51 6.73 -17.21
CA ALA A 434 -42.44 7.71 -16.66
C ALA A 434 -43.20 8.49 -17.74
N ILE A 435 -44.44 8.87 -17.44
CA ILE A 435 -45.23 9.80 -18.27
C ILE A 435 -45.04 11.20 -17.71
N GLU A 436 -44.37 12.09 -18.46
CA GLU A 436 -44.26 13.50 -18.14
C GLU A 436 -45.46 14.27 -18.72
N PHE A 437 -46.22 14.93 -17.85
CA PHE A 437 -47.21 15.93 -18.26
C PHE A 437 -46.58 17.33 -18.24
N SER A 438 -46.87 18.12 -19.28
CA SER A 438 -46.33 19.47 -19.47
C SER A 438 -47.40 20.44 -19.97
N VAL A 439 -47.24 21.72 -19.63
CA VAL A 439 -48.09 22.83 -20.12
C VAL A 439 -47.35 23.60 -21.20
N ALA A 440 -48.01 23.83 -22.34
CA ALA A 440 -47.45 24.53 -23.49
C ALA A 440 -48.24 25.81 -23.82
N ALA A 441 -47.53 26.85 -24.27
CA ALA A 441 -48.15 28.06 -24.80
C ALA A 441 -48.78 27.79 -26.18
N THR A 442 -50.06 28.11 -26.37
CA THR A 442 -50.76 27.82 -27.64
C THR A 442 -50.37 28.81 -28.74
N ASN A 443 -49.85 28.31 -29.87
CA ASN A 443 -49.59 29.14 -31.05
C ASN A 443 -50.64 28.97 -32.17
N GLY A 444 -51.41 27.86 -32.16
CA GLY A 444 -52.40 27.55 -33.18
C GLY A 444 -51.85 26.97 -34.48
N SER A 445 -50.57 26.61 -34.53
CA SER A 445 -49.92 25.94 -35.68
C SER A 445 -49.25 24.62 -35.31
N THR A 446 -48.52 24.56 -34.19
CA THR A 446 -47.91 23.33 -33.66
C THR A 446 -48.46 22.93 -32.29
N VAL A 447 -48.96 23.88 -31.50
CA VAL A 447 -49.74 23.62 -30.28
C VAL A 447 -51.19 24.06 -30.52
N PRO A 448 -52.17 23.14 -30.51
CA PRO A 448 -53.58 23.45 -30.73
C PRO A 448 -54.11 24.52 -29.80
N ARG A 449 -54.76 25.55 -30.36
CA ARG A 449 -55.29 26.68 -29.59
C ARG A 449 -56.78 26.57 -29.26
N LYS A 450 -57.53 25.84 -30.10
CA LYS A 450 -58.96 25.55 -29.88
C LYS A 450 -59.09 24.29 -29.07
N VAL A 451 -59.91 24.33 -28.03
CA VAL A 451 -60.22 23.19 -27.17
C VAL A 451 -61.74 22.98 -27.16
N PRO A 452 -62.25 21.80 -27.52
CA PRO A 452 -63.68 21.54 -27.56
C PRO A 452 -64.30 21.60 -26.15
N VAL A 453 -65.43 22.31 -26.01
CA VAL A 453 -66.19 22.41 -24.74
C VAL A 453 -67.47 21.59 -24.84
N ARG A 454 -67.73 20.72 -23.87
CA ARG A 454 -68.86 19.79 -23.87
C ARG A 454 -69.55 19.78 -22.51
N LEU A 455 -70.86 19.53 -22.49
CA LEU A 455 -71.58 19.30 -21.24
C LEU A 455 -71.35 17.87 -20.73
N ALA A 456 -71.11 17.72 -19.44
CA ALA A 456 -71.13 16.43 -18.78
C ALA A 456 -72.59 16.04 -18.47
N THR A 457 -73.05 14.90 -18.99
CA THR A 457 -74.44 14.44 -18.86
C THR A 457 -74.62 13.63 -17.58
N TYR A 458 -75.60 13.96 -16.75
CA TYR A 458 -75.89 13.18 -15.54
C TYR A 458 -76.62 11.88 -15.87
N ASP A 459 -76.06 10.75 -15.44
CA ASP A 459 -76.69 9.44 -15.44
C ASP A 459 -77.31 9.17 -14.05
N PRO A 460 -78.65 9.22 -13.92
CA PRO A 460 -79.32 9.00 -12.65
C PRO A 460 -79.39 7.51 -12.24
N ALA A 461 -79.11 6.57 -13.14
CA ALA A 461 -79.09 5.14 -12.83
C ALA A 461 -77.75 4.72 -12.22
N LEU A 462 -76.65 5.37 -12.62
CA LEU A 462 -75.31 5.16 -12.06
C LEU A 462 -74.89 6.22 -11.03
N ASN A 463 -75.62 7.32 -10.87
CA ASN A 463 -75.27 8.47 -10.02
C ASN A 463 -73.86 9.01 -10.35
N VAL A 464 -73.57 9.17 -11.64
CA VAL A 464 -72.34 9.79 -12.17
C VAL A 464 -72.65 10.74 -13.31
N TYR A 465 -71.81 11.74 -13.50
CA TYR A 465 -71.74 12.49 -14.76
C TYR A 465 -70.88 11.71 -15.76
N ARG A 466 -71.28 11.63 -17.02
CA ARG A 466 -70.54 11.01 -18.14
C ARG A 466 -70.23 12.00 -19.26
N THR A 467 -69.25 11.66 -20.10
CA THR A 467 -68.80 12.50 -21.24
C THR A 467 -68.93 11.85 -22.61
N GLU A 468 -69.69 10.75 -22.70
CA GLU A 468 -69.95 10.01 -23.95
C GLU A 468 -70.62 10.91 -25.00
N SER A 469 -69.91 11.16 -26.11
CA SER A 469 -70.51 11.70 -27.33
C SER A 469 -71.12 10.53 -28.12
N PRO A 470 -72.39 10.57 -28.56
CA PRO A 470 -73.06 9.43 -29.20
C PRO A 470 -72.35 8.83 -30.42
N ASN A 471 -71.44 9.58 -31.06
CA ASN A 471 -70.74 9.18 -32.29
C ASN A 471 -69.21 9.11 -32.13
N ALA A 472 -68.65 9.08 -30.90
CA ALA A 472 -67.20 8.99 -30.71
C ALA A 472 -66.81 8.22 -29.43
N GLN A 473 -66.34 6.98 -29.60
CA GLN A 473 -65.71 6.19 -28.53
C GLN A 473 -64.21 6.51 -28.41
N ALA A 474 -63.89 7.75 -28.06
CA ALA A 474 -62.69 7.97 -27.24
C ALA A 474 -62.94 7.33 -25.85
N PRO A 475 -61.90 6.93 -25.10
CA PRO A 475 -62.09 6.43 -23.74
C PRO A 475 -62.69 7.53 -22.87
N GLY A 476 -63.99 7.44 -22.61
CA GLY A 476 -64.73 8.46 -21.88
C GLY A 476 -64.30 8.57 -20.42
N MET A 477 -64.93 9.46 -19.67
CA MET A 477 -64.66 9.63 -18.24
C MET A 477 -65.96 9.85 -17.48
N THR A 478 -65.97 9.44 -16.21
CA THR A 478 -67.13 9.59 -15.32
C THR A 478 -66.75 10.20 -13.99
N TRP A 479 -67.63 11.06 -13.45
CA TRP A 479 -67.42 11.74 -12.18
C TRP A 479 -68.59 11.48 -11.24
N THR A 480 -68.31 10.99 -10.02
CA THR A 480 -69.32 10.99 -8.95
C THR A 480 -69.66 12.43 -8.52
N PRO A 481 -70.93 12.82 -8.35
CA PRO A 481 -71.29 14.15 -7.87
C PRO A 481 -70.68 14.44 -6.49
N ILE A 482 -70.41 15.72 -6.20
CA ILE A 482 -70.14 16.18 -4.82
C ILE A 482 -71.47 16.38 -4.08
N VAL A 483 -72.49 16.86 -4.80
CA VAL A 483 -73.87 16.95 -4.33
C VAL A 483 -74.75 16.22 -5.35
N SER A 484 -75.48 15.18 -4.91
CA SER A 484 -76.39 14.44 -5.79
C SER A 484 -77.62 15.31 -6.14
N PRO A 485 -77.92 15.53 -7.43
CA PRO A 485 -79.09 16.29 -7.86
C PRO A 485 -80.40 15.76 -7.24
N GLY A 486 -81.17 16.66 -6.61
CA GLY A 486 -82.48 16.36 -6.00
C GLY A 486 -82.46 16.05 -4.50
N ASN A 487 -81.31 15.79 -3.87
CA ASN A 487 -81.24 15.52 -2.42
C ASN A 487 -81.07 16.79 -1.58
N ALA A 488 -82.17 17.40 -1.16
CA ALA A 488 -82.21 18.57 -0.28
C ALA A 488 -81.90 18.26 1.21
N SER A 489 -80.92 17.39 1.48
CA SER A 489 -80.58 16.92 2.83
C SER A 489 -79.44 17.72 3.44
N THR A 490 -79.60 18.19 4.69
CA THR A 490 -78.60 18.97 5.44
C THR A 490 -77.71 18.13 6.35
N ALA A 491 -77.67 16.80 6.16
CA ALA A 491 -76.87 15.90 6.97
C ALA A 491 -75.39 15.92 6.52
N LEU A 492 -74.48 16.19 7.46
CA LEU A 492 -73.04 16.03 7.28
C LEU A 492 -72.54 14.82 8.08
N PRO A 493 -71.62 14.00 7.53
CA PRO A 493 -71.07 14.05 6.18
C PRO A 493 -71.97 13.35 5.15
N VAL A 494 -71.90 13.77 3.88
CA VAL A 494 -72.38 12.97 2.75
C VAL A 494 -71.32 11.92 2.43
N THR A 495 -71.68 10.64 2.52
CA THR A 495 -70.80 9.54 2.12
C THR A 495 -70.74 9.47 0.59
N GLN A 496 -69.57 9.74 0.00
CA GLN A 496 -69.37 9.52 -1.44
C GLN A 496 -69.21 8.02 -1.74
N PRO A 497 -69.54 7.56 -2.96
CA PRO A 497 -69.14 6.24 -3.43
C PRO A 497 -67.62 6.18 -3.58
N ASP A 498 -66.99 5.16 -2.99
CA ASP A 498 -65.56 4.90 -3.18
C ASP A 498 -65.27 4.51 -4.64
N VAL A 499 -64.57 5.39 -5.35
CA VAL A 499 -63.88 5.02 -6.59
C VAL A 499 -62.67 4.19 -6.16
N ALA A 500 -62.58 2.94 -6.65
CA ALA A 500 -61.50 2.03 -6.29
C ALA A 500 -60.13 2.67 -6.57
N PRO A 501 -59.29 2.90 -5.53
CA PRO A 501 -58.00 3.55 -5.71
C PRO A 501 -57.01 2.59 -6.36
N TYR A 502 -56.48 2.96 -7.52
CA TYR A 502 -55.34 2.31 -8.12
C TYR A 502 -54.06 2.74 -7.40
N THR A 503 -53.19 1.79 -7.03
CA THR A 503 -51.96 2.02 -6.25
C THR A 503 -50.70 1.45 -6.89
N GLY A 504 -50.75 1.02 -8.16
CA GLY A 504 -49.61 0.41 -8.87
C GLY A 504 -48.62 1.41 -9.50
N ALA A 505 -48.86 2.72 -9.33
CA ALA A 505 -48.04 3.80 -9.84
C ALA A 505 -47.88 4.92 -8.80
N THR A 506 -46.97 5.87 -9.05
CA THR A 506 -46.72 7.01 -8.18
C THR A 506 -46.62 8.30 -8.99
N ALA A 507 -47.45 9.29 -8.64
CA ALA A 507 -47.37 10.64 -9.19
C ALA A 507 -46.39 11.50 -8.38
N THR A 508 -45.59 12.31 -9.06
CA THR A 508 -44.62 13.24 -8.47
C THR A 508 -44.74 14.61 -9.13
N ALA A 509 -44.70 15.69 -8.36
CA ALA A 509 -44.63 17.05 -8.90
C ALA A 509 -43.24 17.33 -9.47
N LEU A 510 -43.17 17.88 -10.68
CA LEU A 510 -41.92 18.37 -11.26
C LEU A 510 -41.79 19.87 -11.00
N GLU A 511 -40.62 20.32 -10.58
CA GLU A 511 -40.29 21.75 -10.64
C GLU A 511 -40.17 22.18 -12.11
N GLY A 512 -40.65 23.38 -12.42
CA GLY A 512 -40.98 23.81 -13.78
C GLY A 512 -39.77 23.96 -14.72
N ARG A 513 -39.26 22.85 -15.25
CA ARG A 513 -38.28 22.81 -16.34
C ARG A 513 -38.89 23.44 -17.58
N ILE A 514 -38.40 24.64 -17.92
CA ILE A 514 -38.77 25.38 -19.13
C ILE A 514 -37.93 24.84 -20.29
N ASP A 515 -38.58 24.23 -21.27
CA ASP A 515 -37.99 23.98 -22.58
C ASP A 515 -38.26 25.19 -23.50
N GLN A 516 -37.22 25.62 -24.22
CA GLN A 516 -37.24 26.74 -25.16
C GLN A 516 -37.14 26.29 -26.63
N ASN A 517 -36.82 25.02 -26.88
CA ASN A 517 -36.83 24.41 -28.20
C ASN A 517 -37.26 22.92 -28.09
N PRO A 518 -38.49 22.65 -27.63
CA PRO A 518 -38.98 21.29 -27.42
C PRO A 518 -39.18 20.54 -28.74
N GLU A 519 -38.84 19.25 -28.72
CA GLU A 519 -39.21 18.26 -29.73
C GLU A 519 -40.72 17.97 -29.59
N LEU A 520 -41.55 18.80 -30.23
CA LEU A 520 -43.02 18.81 -30.09
C LEU A 520 -43.68 17.53 -30.64
N ASP A 521 -43.00 16.84 -31.53
CA ASP A 521 -43.34 15.53 -32.08
C ASP A 521 -43.30 14.39 -31.03
N LEU A 522 -42.62 14.60 -29.90
CA LEU A 522 -42.66 13.67 -28.75
C LEU A 522 -43.88 13.87 -27.84
N TYR A 523 -44.70 14.91 -28.05
CA TYR A 523 -45.80 15.29 -27.15
C TYR A 523 -47.18 15.11 -27.79
N SER A 524 -48.04 14.30 -27.17
CA SER A 524 -49.47 14.27 -27.50
C SER A 524 -50.16 15.49 -26.87
N PHE A 525 -50.51 16.49 -27.68
CA PHE A 525 -51.25 17.68 -27.26
C PHE A 525 -52.72 17.60 -27.66
N GLY A 526 -53.62 17.75 -26.70
CA GLY A 526 -55.06 17.73 -26.97
C GLY A 526 -55.91 17.86 -25.70
N GLY A 527 -57.13 17.34 -25.79
CA GLY A 527 -58.07 17.26 -24.67
C GLY A 527 -59.40 17.98 -24.90
N PHE A 528 -60.25 17.92 -23.88
CA PHE A 528 -61.61 18.45 -23.85
C PHE A 528 -61.83 19.28 -22.59
N ILE A 529 -62.72 20.27 -22.66
CA ILE A 529 -63.28 20.93 -21.47
C ILE A 529 -64.67 20.37 -21.21
N TYR A 530 -64.88 19.81 -20.03
CA TYR A 530 -66.18 19.33 -19.58
C TYR A 530 -66.79 20.29 -18.55
N VAL A 531 -67.98 20.78 -18.86
CA VAL A 531 -68.77 21.68 -18.02
C VAL A 531 -69.87 20.88 -17.34
N PHE A 532 -69.95 21.00 -16.01
CA PHE A 532 -70.94 20.32 -15.18
C PHE A 532 -72.03 21.33 -14.77
N PRO A 533 -73.27 20.89 -14.49
CA PRO A 533 -74.28 21.72 -13.82
C PRO A 533 -73.74 22.23 -12.48
N VAL A 534 -74.10 23.46 -12.09
CA VAL A 534 -73.59 24.10 -10.86
C VAL A 534 -73.98 23.33 -9.60
N GLU A 535 -75.09 22.60 -9.65
CA GLU A 535 -75.61 21.73 -8.59
C GLU A 535 -74.74 20.49 -8.33
N SER A 536 -73.84 20.13 -9.25
CA SER A 536 -72.92 18.98 -9.09
C SER A 536 -71.84 19.22 -8.03
N GLY A 537 -71.52 20.49 -7.78
CA GLY A 537 -70.33 20.95 -7.04
C GLY A 537 -68.99 20.83 -7.80
N ILE A 538 -68.97 20.23 -9.00
CA ILE A 538 -67.75 19.98 -9.78
C ILE A 538 -67.44 21.20 -10.66
N PRO A 539 -66.27 21.86 -10.52
CA PRO A 539 -65.88 22.94 -11.42
C PRO A 539 -65.50 22.38 -12.80
N PRO A 540 -65.65 23.17 -13.89
CA PRO A 540 -65.23 22.77 -15.24
C PRO A 540 -63.84 22.14 -15.29
N GLN A 541 -63.73 21.00 -15.96
CA GLN A 541 -62.52 20.19 -16.02
C GLN A 541 -61.88 20.27 -17.41
N TYR A 542 -60.56 20.48 -17.48
CA TYR A 542 -59.75 20.18 -18.67
C TYR A 542 -59.26 18.74 -18.56
N VAL A 543 -59.47 17.91 -19.59
CA VAL A 543 -59.13 16.49 -19.60
C VAL A 543 -58.30 16.12 -20.83
N VAL A 544 -57.14 15.50 -20.61
CA VAL A 544 -56.29 14.88 -21.64
C VAL A 544 -56.45 13.36 -21.60
N PHE A 545 -56.37 12.72 -22.77
CA PHE A 545 -56.40 11.26 -22.94
C PHE A 545 -55.21 10.80 -23.80
N HIS A 546 -54.69 9.60 -23.53
CA HIS A 546 -53.72 8.89 -24.36
C HIS A 546 -54.33 7.58 -24.86
N SER A 547 -54.01 7.20 -26.10
CA SER A 547 -54.42 5.94 -26.73
C SER A 547 -53.22 5.35 -27.48
N PRO A 548 -52.99 4.01 -27.44
CA PRO A 548 -51.88 3.37 -28.14
C PRO A 548 -51.91 3.48 -29.66
N TYR A 549 -53.11 3.60 -30.27
CA TYR A 549 -53.29 3.51 -31.71
C TYR A 549 -53.69 4.87 -32.29
N GLU A 550 -52.70 5.75 -32.48
CA GLU A 550 -52.93 7.09 -33.05
C GLU A 550 -53.59 7.01 -34.43
N GLY A 551 -54.73 7.68 -34.59
CA GLY A 551 -55.48 7.71 -35.86
C GLY A 551 -56.32 6.47 -36.19
N ALA A 552 -56.46 5.52 -35.25
CA ALA A 552 -57.43 4.42 -35.38
C ALA A 552 -58.89 4.93 -35.37
N ILE A 553 -59.77 4.24 -36.11
CA ILE A 553 -61.19 4.64 -36.30
C ILE A 553 -62.17 3.46 -36.32
N ALA A 554 -61.70 2.21 -36.25
CA ALA A 554 -62.54 1.01 -36.20
C ALA A 554 -61.83 -0.15 -35.47
N GLU A 555 -62.61 -1.03 -34.83
CA GLU A 555 -62.14 -2.30 -34.25
C GLU A 555 -62.26 -3.43 -35.29
N GLY A 556 -61.28 -4.35 -35.33
CA GLY A 556 -61.33 -5.56 -36.17
C GLY A 556 -62.26 -6.64 -35.61
N GLU A 557 -63.15 -7.22 -36.44
CA GLU A 557 -64.18 -8.17 -36.02
C GLU A 557 -63.60 -9.49 -35.49
N HIS A 558 -62.43 -9.90 -35.98
CA HIS A 558 -61.83 -11.19 -35.66
C HIS A 558 -60.59 -11.08 -34.77
N SER A 559 -59.80 -10.02 -34.95
CA SER A 559 -58.62 -9.71 -34.16
C SER A 559 -58.93 -9.03 -32.81
N GLY A 560 -59.96 -8.18 -32.75
CA GLY A 560 -60.24 -7.32 -31.59
C GLY A 560 -59.21 -6.21 -31.38
N ARG A 561 -58.57 -5.74 -32.46
CA ARG A 561 -57.59 -4.64 -32.46
C ARG A 561 -58.19 -3.38 -33.06
N ASP A 562 -57.93 -2.22 -32.44
CA ASP A 562 -58.24 -0.92 -33.02
C ASP A 562 -57.27 -0.60 -34.16
N PHE A 563 -57.79 -0.16 -35.30
CA PHE A 563 -57.01 0.21 -36.48
C PHE A 563 -57.72 1.24 -37.38
N ASN A 564 -57.06 1.64 -38.45
CA ASN A 564 -57.63 2.45 -39.52
C ASN A 564 -57.68 1.64 -40.84
N PRO A 565 -58.87 1.16 -41.27
CA PRO A 565 -58.99 0.34 -42.47
C PRO A 565 -58.65 1.10 -43.75
N GLU A 566 -58.83 2.43 -43.78
CA GLU A 566 -58.48 3.28 -44.94
C GLU A 566 -56.96 3.37 -45.15
N GLN A 567 -56.16 3.04 -44.12
CA GLN A 567 -54.69 3.11 -44.12
C GLN A 567 -54.03 1.72 -44.03
N SER A 568 -54.72 0.66 -44.46
CA SER A 568 -54.31 -0.74 -44.25
C SER A 568 -53.76 -1.47 -45.49
N GLY A 569 -53.48 -0.75 -46.59
CA GLY A 569 -52.96 -1.33 -47.84
C GLY A 569 -54.02 -1.98 -48.75
N GLY A 570 -55.31 -1.81 -48.44
CA GLY A 570 -56.42 -2.29 -49.26
C GLY A 570 -57.63 -2.72 -48.44
N PRO A 571 -58.79 -3.00 -49.05
CA PRO A 571 -59.96 -3.50 -48.33
C PRO A 571 -59.65 -4.83 -47.63
N ILE A 572 -60.42 -5.16 -46.59
CA ILE A 572 -60.44 -6.50 -45.99
C ILE A 572 -61.09 -7.47 -46.99
N LEU A 573 -60.55 -8.68 -47.10
CA LEU A 573 -60.97 -9.72 -48.07
C LEU A 573 -61.18 -11.05 -47.36
N ASP A 574 -62.26 -11.78 -47.68
CA ASP A 574 -62.52 -13.11 -47.14
C ASP A 574 -61.51 -14.14 -47.70
N MET A 575 -60.40 -14.35 -46.99
CA MET A 575 -59.32 -15.25 -47.39
C MET A 575 -59.27 -16.54 -46.56
N LYS A 576 -58.50 -17.50 -47.09
CA LYS A 576 -58.31 -18.83 -46.51
C LYS A 576 -56.83 -19.21 -46.49
N TRP A 577 -56.41 -19.81 -45.39
CA TRP A 577 -55.07 -20.38 -45.18
C TRP A 577 -55.07 -21.92 -45.25
N ASP A 578 -56.23 -22.57 -45.20
CA ASP A 578 -56.37 -24.02 -45.00
C ASP A 578 -55.86 -24.87 -46.17
N ASP A 579 -56.10 -24.42 -47.41
CA ASP A 579 -55.63 -25.07 -48.65
C ASP A 579 -54.18 -24.67 -49.05
N ALA A 580 -53.44 -23.93 -48.21
CA ALA A 580 -52.11 -23.42 -48.56
C ALA A 580 -51.05 -24.52 -48.70
N ILE A 581 -50.16 -24.36 -49.69
CA ILE A 581 -49.00 -25.22 -49.96
C ILE A 581 -47.76 -24.32 -50.08
N VAL A 582 -46.68 -24.66 -49.37
CA VAL A 582 -45.42 -23.92 -49.46
C VAL A 582 -44.80 -24.03 -50.87
N SER A 583 -44.30 -22.91 -51.37
CA SER A 583 -43.57 -22.83 -52.63
C SER A 583 -42.23 -22.12 -52.41
N GLN A 584 -41.25 -22.35 -53.28
CA GLN A 584 -39.96 -21.68 -53.18
C GLN A 584 -40.13 -20.15 -53.24
N GLU A 585 -41.00 -19.65 -54.10
CA GLU A 585 -41.22 -18.21 -54.26
C GLU A 585 -41.94 -17.59 -53.06
N GLY A 586 -42.98 -18.26 -52.52
CA GLY A 586 -43.60 -17.83 -51.27
C GLY A 586 -42.61 -17.83 -50.10
N SER A 587 -41.75 -18.85 -49.99
CA SER A 587 -40.68 -18.88 -48.97
C SER A 587 -39.67 -17.74 -49.16
N ASN A 588 -39.35 -17.36 -50.41
CA ASN A 588 -38.53 -16.19 -50.70
C ASN A 588 -39.22 -14.89 -50.22
N ILE A 589 -40.53 -14.74 -50.42
CA ILE A 589 -41.32 -13.58 -49.96
C ILE A 589 -41.37 -13.53 -48.42
N VAL A 590 -41.65 -14.65 -47.74
CA VAL A 590 -41.66 -14.73 -46.26
C VAL A 590 -40.28 -14.33 -45.71
N LYS A 591 -39.18 -14.86 -46.29
CA LYS A 591 -37.81 -14.49 -45.90
C LYS A 591 -37.52 -13.01 -46.14
N LEU A 592 -37.95 -12.45 -47.28
CA LEU A 592 -37.78 -11.03 -47.57
C LEU A 592 -38.55 -10.15 -46.59
N HIS A 593 -39.83 -10.45 -46.33
CA HIS A 593 -40.68 -9.70 -45.40
C HIS A 593 -40.13 -9.73 -43.97
N THR A 594 -39.90 -10.92 -43.43
CA THR A 594 -39.34 -11.11 -42.09
C THR A 594 -37.95 -10.47 -41.92
N SER A 595 -37.12 -10.42 -42.98
CA SER A 595 -35.78 -9.81 -42.93
C SER A 595 -35.76 -8.28 -42.78
N LYS A 596 -36.92 -7.61 -42.93
CA LYS A 596 -37.06 -6.17 -42.67
C LYS A 596 -37.27 -5.84 -41.19
N PHE A 597 -37.63 -6.82 -40.36
CA PHE A 597 -37.76 -6.67 -38.91
C PHE A 597 -36.41 -6.90 -38.20
N SER A 598 -36.33 -6.51 -36.92
CA SER A 598 -35.33 -7.04 -35.98
C SER A 598 -35.35 -8.57 -35.97
N GLN A 599 -34.19 -9.21 -35.74
CA GLN A 599 -34.11 -10.68 -35.70
C GLN A 599 -35.09 -11.24 -34.66
N SER A 600 -36.00 -12.10 -35.13
CA SER A 600 -36.86 -12.94 -34.31
C SER A 600 -36.46 -14.41 -34.48
N ASP A 601 -36.09 -15.06 -33.38
CA ASP A 601 -35.80 -16.50 -33.39
C ASP A 601 -37.08 -17.34 -33.62
N ALA A 602 -38.27 -16.81 -33.33
CA ALA A 602 -39.53 -17.43 -33.71
C ALA A 602 -39.73 -17.43 -35.23
N ASN A 603 -39.47 -16.29 -35.90
CA ASN A 603 -39.48 -16.20 -37.37
C ASN A 603 -38.47 -17.18 -37.96
N LYS A 604 -37.27 -17.23 -37.39
CA LYS A 604 -36.23 -18.17 -37.82
C LYS A 604 -36.67 -19.64 -37.71
N VAL A 605 -37.28 -20.05 -36.60
CA VAL A 605 -37.83 -21.42 -36.46
C VAL A 605 -38.91 -21.70 -37.50
N MET A 606 -39.83 -20.77 -37.75
CA MET A 606 -40.86 -20.96 -38.77
C MET A 606 -40.28 -21.00 -40.20
N ILE A 607 -39.27 -20.19 -40.51
CA ILE A 607 -38.55 -20.20 -41.79
C ILE A 607 -37.77 -21.51 -41.98
N ASP A 608 -37.05 -21.98 -40.96
CA ASP A 608 -36.34 -23.27 -40.98
C ASP A 608 -37.32 -24.46 -41.16
N ARG A 609 -38.56 -24.34 -40.66
CA ARG A 609 -39.65 -25.30 -40.91
C ARG A 609 -40.11 -25.25 -42.36
N LEU A 610 -40.38 -24.07 -42.93
CA LEU A 610 -40.75 -23.92 -44.35
C LEU A 610 -39.68 -24.51 -45.30
N ASP A 611 -38.40 -24.29 -45.02
CA ASP A 611 -37.29 -24.86 -45.79
C ASP A 611 -37.15 -26.39 -45.63
N ARG A 612 -37.65 -26.98 -44.54
CA ARG A 612 -37.72 -28.43 -44.37
C ARG A 612 -38.93 -29.03 -45.08
N ILE A 613 -40.07 -28.35 -45.06
CA ILE A 613 -41.28 -28.76 -45.79
C ILE A 613 -40.99 -28.73 -47.31
N LEU A 614 -40.31 -27.69 -47.83
CA LEU A 614 -39.87 -27.61 -49.22
C LEU A 614 -38.92 -28.75 -49.65
N ARG A 615 -38.21 -29.38 -48.72
CA ARG A 615 -37.35 -30.54 -48.95
C ARG A 615 -38.06 -31.89 -48.73
N GLY A 616 -39.32 -31.90 -48.30
CA GLY A 616 -40.04 -33.11 -47.90
C GLY A 616 -39.55 -33.73 -46.58
N GLU A 617 -38.87 -32.95 -45.74
CA GLU A 617 -38.33 -33.37 -44.43
C GLU A 617 -39.29 -33.12 -43.26
N LEU A 618 -40.47 -32.53 -43.54
CA LEU A 618 -41.49 -32.16 -42.57
C LEU A 618 -42.85 -32.00 -43.28
N GLU A 619 -43.93 -32.43 -42.65
CA GLU A 619 -45.31 -32.19 -43.11
C GLU A 619 -45.79 -30.79 -42.71
N MET A 620 -46.55 -30.12 -43.58
CA MET A 620 -47.00 -28.73 -43.35
C MET A 620 -48.20 -28.68 -42.40
N THR A 621 -48.03 -28.10 -41.22
CA THR A 621 -49.10 -27.94 -40.22
C THR A 621 -49.96 -26.71 -40.50
N ASP A 622 -51.15 -26.64 -39.89
CA ASP A 622 -52.04 -25.46 -39.98
C ASP A 622 -51.35 -24.17 -39.51
N THR A 623 -50.46 -24.22 -38.52
CA THR A 623 -49.67 -23.07 -38.07
C THR A 623 -48.65 -22.66 -39.12
N ASP A 624 -47.96 -23.61 -39.77
CA ASP A 624 -47.05 -23.31 -40.89
C ASP A 624 -47.79 -22.65 -42.07
N LYS A 625 -49.04 -23.07 -42.33
CA LYS A 625 -49.92 -22.48 -43.36
C LYS A 625 -50.31 -21.05 -43.02
N ARG A 626 -50.84 -20.81 -41.81
CA ARG A 626 -51.25 -19.47 -41.36
C ARG A 626 -50.07 -18.49 -41.39
N PHE A 627 -48.91 -18.89 -40.87
CA PHE A 627 -47.68 -18.10 -40.96
C PHE A 627 -47.34 -17.77 -42.42
N TYR A 628 -47.21 -18.80 -43.28
CA TYR A 628 -46.86 -18.64 -44.68
C TYR A 628 -47.83 -17.72 -45.44
N THR A 629 -49.15 -17.80 -45.17
CA THR A 629 -50.13 -16.93 -45.84
C THR A 629 -50.22 -15.53 -45.24
N HIS A 630 -50.09 -15.39 -43.91
CA HIS A 630 -50.07 -14.09 -43.22
C HIS A 630 -48.89 -13.26 -43.69
N GLU A 631 -47.67 -13.77 -43.60
CA GLU A 631 -46.43 -13.06 -43.94
C GLU A 631 -46.41 -12.59 -45.41
N ILE A 632 -46.93 -13.40 -46.34
CA ILE A 632 -47.04 -13.01 -47.76
C ILE A 632 -48.07 -11.90 -47.94
N ARG A 633 -49.23 -11.99 -47.27
CA ARG A 633 -50.32 -11.03 -47.39
C ARG A 633 -50.02 -9.69 -46.72
N GLU A 634 -49.34 -9.71 -45.59
CA GLU A 634 -48.86 -8.53 -44.89
C GLU A 634 -47.83 -7.77 -45.74
N PHE A 635 -46.90 -8.51 -46.38
CA PHE A 635 -45.98 -7.96 -47.36
C PHE A 635 -46.72 -7.26 -48.52
N GLU A 636 -47.71 -7.91 -49.15
CA GLU A 636 -48.54 -7.29 -50.20
C GLU A 636 -49.20 -5.97 -49.75
N ARG A 637 -49.76 -5.94 -48.53
CA ARG A 637 -50.39 -4.73 -47.98
C ARG A 637 -49.37 -3.60 -47.75
N PHE A 638 -48.16 -3.91 -47.28
CA PHE A 638 -47.07 -2.92 -47.23
C PHE A 638 -46.63 -2.45 -48.63
N LYS A 639 -46.53 -3.35 -49.63
CA LYS A 639 -46.25 -2.95 -51.02
C LYS A 639 -47.32 -1.99 -51.56
N ALA A 640 -48.59 -2.21 -51.22
CA ALA A 640 -49.71 -1.37 -51.64
C ALA A 640 -49.73 0.02 -50.97
N LEU A 641 -49.20 0.15 -49.74
CA LEU A 641 -48.93 1.45 -49.10
C LEU A 641 -47.66 2.15 -49.65
N GLY A 642 -46.89 1.49 -50.51
CA GLY A 642 -45.73 2.06 -51.19
C GLY A 642 -44.37 1.73 -50.59
N TYR A 643 -44.29 0.87 -49.55
CA TYR A 643 -43.02 0.49 -48.94
C TYR A 643 -42.15 -0.35 -49.90
N GLY A 644 -40.85 -0.02 -49.97
CA GLY A 644 -39.83 -0.78 -50.69
C GLY A 644 -39.58 -2.19 -50.14
N ASP A 645 -38.79 -2.98 -50.88
CA ASP A 645 -38.45 -4.35 -50.49
C ASP A 645 -37.48 -4.41 -49.29
N THR A 646 -36.86 -3.28 -48.96
CA THR A 646 -35.94 -3.06 -47.82
C THR A 646 -36.51 -2.09 -46.79
N GLU A 647 -37.79 -1.71 -46.91
CA GLU A 647 -38.42 -0.64 -46.12
C GLU A 647 -39.69 -1.16 -45.43
N MET A 648 -39.93 -0.62 -44.24
CA MET A 648 -41.10 -0.91 -43.43
C MET A 648 -41.31 0.25 -42.46
N PRO A 649 -42.54 0.52 -42.01
CA PRO A 649 -42.72 1.43 -40.89
C PRO A 649 -42.26 0.78 -39.59
N ASP A 650 -42.09 1.60 -38.55
CA ASP A 650 -41.78 1.12 -37.21
C ASP A 650 -42.85 0.12 -36.71
N PRO A 651 -42.48 -1.01 -36.07
CA PRO A 651 -43.45 -1.97 -35.54
C PRO A 651 -44.49 -1.37 -34.58
N ASP A 652 -44.16 -0.33 -33.83
CA ASP A 652 -45.11 0.34 -32.93
C ASP A 652 -45.91 1.48 -33.60
N SER A 653 -45.73 1.70 -34.91
CA SER A 653 -46.46 2.72 -35.66
C SER A 653 -47.91 2.35 -35.98
N PRO A 654 -48.80 3.35 -36.17
CA PRO A 654 -50.14 3.11 -36.73
C PRO A 654 -50.10 2.40 -38.09
N ALA A 655 -49.11 2.71 -38.95
CA ALA A 655 -48.99 2.10 -40.28
C ALA A 655 -48.69 0.59 -40.21
N TRP A 656 -47.85 0.14 -39.26
CA TRP A 656 -47.66 -1.30 -39.03
C TRP A 656 -48.93 -1.93 -38.46
N ASN A 657 -49.51 -1.34 -37.40
CA ASN A 657 -50.71 -1.85 -36.75
C ASN A 657 -51.90 -1.99 -37.72
N ASN A 658 -52.11 -1.04 -38.62
CA ASN A 658 -53.18 -1.05 -39.61
C ASN A 658 -53.04 -2.19 -40.62
N VAL A 659 -51.82 -2.48 -41.05
CA VAL A 659 -51.52 -3.56 -42.02
C VAL A 659 -51.57 -4.93 -41.34
N HIS A 660 -50.99 -5.06 -40.14
CA HIS A 660 -51.02 -6.30 -39.36
C HIS A 660 -52.45 -6.72 -39.02
N THR A 661 -53.23 -5.80 -38.44
CA THR A 661 -54.64 -6.01 -38.09
C THR A 661 -55.47 -6.41 -39.30
N ALA A 662 -55.33 -5.70 -40.43
CA ALA A 662 -56.05 -6.04 -41.66
C ALA A 662 -55.64 -7.39 -42.27
N THR A 663 -54.45 -7.90 -41.97
CA THR A 663 -54.01 -9.24 -42.39
C THR A 663 -54.61 -10.33 -41.49
N LEU A 664 -54.72 -10.08 -40.18
CA LEU A 664 -55.46 -10.96 -39.27
C LEU A 664 -56.95 -11.05 -39.66
N GLU A 665 -57.57 -9.91 -39.98
CA GLU A 665 -58.96 -9.87 -40.47
C GLU A 665 -59.14 -10.64 -41.80
N ASP A 666 -58.22 -10.48 -42.77
CA ASP A 666 -58.27 -11.20 -44.06
C ASP A 666 -58.38 -12.72 -43.85
N PHE A 667 -57.63 -13.28 -42.90
CA PHE A 667 -57.61 -14.71 -42.59
C PHE A 667 -58.51 -15.14 -41.41
N LYS A 668 -59.29 -14.20 -40.85
CA LYS A 668 -60.19 -14.41 -39.71
C LYS A 668 -59.48 -14.96 -38.46
N LEU A 669 -58.26 -14.50 -38.25
CA LEU A 669 -57.40 -14.85 -37.12
C LEU A 669 -57.61 -13.88 -35.96
N LYS A 670 -57.41 -14.38 -34.74
CA LYS A 670 -57.32 -13.55 -33.54
C LYS A 670 -55.92 -12.97 -33.40
N ASP A 671 -55.80 -11.92 -32.61
CA ASP A 671 -54.52 -11.45 -32.08
C ASP A 671 -53.99 -12.42 -31.00
N ASP A 672 -53.53 -13.59 -31.45
CA ASP A 672 -53.02 -14.69 -30.64
C ASP A 672 -51.80 -15.31 -31.34
N PRO A 673 -50.57 -15.10 -30.83
CA PRO A 673 -49.35 -15.62 -31.43
C PRO A 673 -49.33 -17.14 -31.64
N SER A 674 -50.11 -17.93 -30.90
CA SER A 674 -50.20 -19.39 -31.09
C SER A 674 -50.92 -19.81 -32.37
N LEU A 675 -51.61 -18.88 -33.05
CA LEU A 675 -52.18 -19.11 -34.37
C LEU A 675 -51.13 -19.04 -35.49
N LEU A 676 -50.07 -18.24 -35.31
CA LEU A 676 -49.01 -18.00 -36.30
C LEU A 676 -47.70 -18.74 -35.97
N TYR A 677 -47.38 -18.95 -34.69
CA TYR A 677 -46.13 -19.55 -34.26
C TYR A 677 -46.33 -20.92 -33.61
N THR A 678 -45.48 -21.87 -33.97
CA THR A 678 -45.46 -23.20 -33.35
C THR A 678 -44.94 -23.15 -31.91
N PRO A 679 -45.26 -24.13 -31.04
CA PRO A 679 -44.77 -24.16 -29.66
C PRO A 679 -43.23 -24.06 -29.55
N GLU A 680 -42.51 -24.63 -30.51
CA GLU A 680 -41.05 -24.51 -30.60
C GLU A 680 -40.59 -23.09 -30.96
N ALA A 681 -41.33 -22.38 -31.83
CA ALA A 681 -41.05 -20.99 -32.17
C ALA A 681 -41.38 -20.03 -31.01
N LEU A 682 -42.49 -20.27 -30.29
CA LEU A 682 -42.84 -19.52 -29.08
C LEU A 682 -41.84 -19.73 -27.94
N ALA A 683 -41.32 -20.96 -27.78
CA ALA A 683 -40.24 -21.23 -26.83
C ALA A 683 -38.94 -20.48 -27.23
N ALA A 684 -38.61 -20.45 -28.52
CA ALA A 684 -37.46 -19.71 -29.03
C ALA A 684 -37.59 -18.18 -28.83
N ALA A 685 -38.80 -17.61 -28.94
CA ALA A 685 -39.07 -16.23 -28.55
C ALA A 685 -38.83 -16.00 -27.05
N ALA A 686 -39.39 -16.83 -26.17
CA ALA A 686 -39.19 -16.70 -24.73
C ALA A 686 -37.71 -16.83 -24.31
N GLU A 687 -36.94 -17.70 -24.98
CA GLU A 687 -35.48 -17.75 -24.81
C GLU A 687 -34.76 -16.52 -25.35
N GLN A 688 -35.26 -15.87 -26.41
CA GLN A 688 -34.71 -14.60 -26.89
C GLN A 688 -34.99 -13.46 -25.91
N ASP A 689 -36.23 -13.32 -25.45
CA ASP A 689 -36.66 -12.30 -24.49
C ASP A 689 -35.81 -12.35 -23.21
N GLU A 690 -35.56 -13.56 -22.67
CA GLU A 690 -34.71 -13.72 -21.49
C GLU A 690 -33.26 -13.36 -21.79
N ARG A 691 -32.69 -13.75 -22.94
CA ARG A 691 -31.30 -13.38 -23.30
C ARG A 691 -31.12 -11.89 -23.48
N ASP A 692 -32.10 -11.19 -24.04
CA ASP A 692 -32.05 -9.75 -24.29
C ASP A 692 -32.39 -8.94 -23.03
N TYR A 693 -33.27 -9.44 -22.16
CA TYR A 693 -33.42 -8.96 -20.78
C TYR A 693 -32.11 -9.10 -19.97
N GLN A 694 -31.45 -10.27 -20.04
CA GLN A 694 -30.14 -10.52 -19.43
C GLN A 694 -28.98 -9.74 -20.10
N ARG A 695 -29.21 -9.11 -21.26
CA ARG A 695 -28.27 -8.17 -21.90
C ARG A 695 -28.51 -6.75 -21.36
N PHE A 696 -29.76 -6.29 -21.38
CA PHE A 696 -30.21 -5.02 -20.82
C PHE A 696 -29.78 -4.85 -19.36
N LEU A 697 -29.97 -5.88 -18.52
CA LEU A 697 -29.50 -5.87 -17.12
C LEU A 697 -27.98 -5.70 -17.00
N LYS A 698 -27.17 -6.22 -17.94
CA LYS A 698 -25.70 -6.06 -17.96
C LYS A 698 -25.23 -4.74 -18.58
N GLU A 699 -26.13 -4.01 -19.22
CA GLU A 699 -25.87 -2.70 -19.79
C GLU A 699 -26.29 -1.57 -18.83
N MET A 700 -27.33 -1.78 -18.01
CA MET A 700 -27.66 -0.92 -16.86
C MET A 700 -26.71 -1.07 -15.65
N LEU A 701 -25.87 -2.11 -15.61
CA LEU A 701 -24.89 -2.36 -14.55
C LEU A 701 -23.45 -1.91 -14.94
N LYS A 702 -23.32 -0.92 -15.83
CA LYS A 702 -22.06 -0.33 -16.31
C LYS A 702 -22.07 1.19 -16.23
#